data_AF-A0A6L8AB71-F1
#
_entry.id   AF-A0A6L8AB71-F1
#
_cell.length_a   1.000
_cell.length_b   1.000
_cell.length_c   1.000
_cell.angle_alpha   90.00
_cell.angle_beta   90.00
_cell.angle_gamma   90.00
#
_symmetry.space_group_name_H-M   'P 1'
#
loop_
_entity.id
_entity.type
_entity.pdbx_description
1 polymer ?
#
loop_
_entity_poly.entity_id
_entity_poly.type
_entity_poly.pdbx_seq_one_letter_code
_entity_poly.pdbx_strand_id
1 'polypeptide(L)'
;MLNFRTLWTFAVAEMRSCRRLTRTWVILAAILLFCTGWYLNGLDWNYPRAPGPFLGVNNVTARYMLSNLMNDFIAIFSIGFIFLAFDIRARDVQNRIADVIDSLPASNVEIILGRLAGIFLLLSIPCVVFLAVLAGYESISGLFESRSRLDIPPLWMMSLITWNLIPILWFYGALVVCLSILLRLRLLTAIFAVGVLSGFFWINDYIPVRFQDSLPQFLGSTIVPSDFTTTFVSTPVLVNACGCLLVSIALILFAANALNRIEPRRRLNATLGIVVLTIASVGYFSLFASTHSAENRKEEWVKTHQQYIHDAHPDVRHLKGTVDLQPGNSVSLDVTLTVIKPTENSTGSVVFSLNPKYKISKLVLNSKESTNYSFESGLLKLSPALLVDGSNTLQVQAKGKLDDRFGYLDQARDVQKLAHESVRQLGLRNSIFHRDYVALMPGIFWYPISGPAVGRDQIESRPRDVFTTDLKITVPRKWQVAMVGKRIEEEDQIQSTFRFRSGAPVPEIALLAANFDQRNITIEGVDFEVLFNRKHLQNFDSLSLIQEHIQKWVSARLKNARAASLEYPYQTFYIVEVPSNLRIFGGGWRMDSVLQPPGMMLIRETSFPTEPFNKVVDVSRIYGGSGEEEQANYVFEHFLEYFYDDMQGSSPFAGFARNFVSHQLSTTKQGATVLQYLVDQLSNQLITPYESGSLFSMAEYGTLIPSLSDLGYVTRLEPHYSYRAKSWRERIAKLPSTWELMDRIPLFDLDFNTHPIRSYRVLLTKGYVLAESMIAHFGPENIGAFLKKLRTDYHGRAFTVEDFITVADEVGLDFNDWVLPWLEDTILPGFQVEPASVSKIESTEFSNIEYQTTFILYNAEPMSGFVRVVWSDDENTISWWGYEDSIISDPIYLSGHVAKRISIRSANPITWIWIEPSLALNRSAFEVFIPEYDVSALTENSPLPFVAEVAWQPSDAETVIVDDLDPEFSIVTQLVEPVNYIIEQVDYRAPLTTDEYDQGLRVGWWSNFGEWTRLYHSSSYGRYRRSYAYVMRGDGSSAARFEAQLPREGRWKLELYVPKAVFRGANYGYSTSFFGMQRENFSRRRADPNSPDEHYTLHIRNGDFERTEKFDIANAKIGWNAVGEFEFSSTDAEVLLSDWAGHQDIMVCADAIRWTFIESQ
;
A
#
# COMPACT_ATOMS: atom_id res chain seq x y z
N MET A 1 31.87 17.24 46.55
CA MET A 1 30.40 17.29 46.47
C MET A 1 30.06 18.50 45.65
N LEU A 2 29.15 18.38 44.68
CA LEU A 2 28.67 19.53 43.89
C LEU A 2 27.88 20.47 44.81
N ASN A 3 28.18 21.77 44.77
CA ASN A 3 27.43 22.78 45.49
C ASN A 3 26.25 23.25 44.62
N PHE A 4 25.05 22.78 44.97
CA PHE A 4 23.81 23.14 44.27
C PHE A 4 23.56 24.64 44.20
N ARG A 5 23.94 25.42 45.22
CA ARG A 5 23.79 26.88 45.20
C ARG A 5 24.69 27.52 44.13
N THR A 6 25.91 27.03 43.99
CA THR A 6 26.86 27.48 42.95
C THR A 6 26.32 27.17 41.55
N LEU A 7 25.87 25.94 41.33
CA LEU A 7 25.29 25.51 40.06
C LEU A 7 24.06 26.36 39.67
N TRP A 8 23.13 26.55 40.60
CA TRP A 8 21.94 27.37 40.36
C TRP A 8 22.29 28.82 40.05
N THR A 9 23.31 29.37 40.71
CA THR A 9 23.80 30.72 40.44
C THR A 9 24.30 30.86 39.00
N PHE A 10 25.09 29.89 38.51
CA PHE A 10 25.53 29.88 37.11
C PHE A 10 24.38 29.67 36.13
N ALA A 11 23.40 28.81 36.45
CA ALA A 11 22.22 28.61 35.61
C ALA A 11 21.40 29.90 35.45
N VAL A 12 21.12 30.60 36.56
CA VAL A 12 20.40 31.88 36.55
C VAL A 12 21.20 32.96 35.82
N ALA A 13 22.52 33.01 36.02
CA ALA A 13 23.39 33.95 35.34
C ALA A 13 23.40 33.74 33.82
N GLU A 14 23.52 32.49 33.38
CA GLU A 14 23.48 32.13 31.96
C GLU A 14 22.12 32.45 31.33
N MET A 15 21.03 32.10 32.01
CA MET A 15 19.67 32.42 31.58
C MET A 15 19.48 33.95 31.43
N ARG A 16 19.97 34.75 32.39
CA ARG A 16 19.92 36.23 32.30
C ARG A 16 20.76 36.76 31.13
N SER A 17 21.94 36.18 30.89
CA SER A 17 22.81 36.53 29.76
C SER A 17 22.11 36.26 28.42
N CYS A 18 21.56 35.06 28.25
CA CYS A 18 20.83 34.68 27.04
C CYS A 18 19.59 35.55 26.82
N ARG A 19 18.81 35.85 27.86
CA ARG A 19 17.59 36.71 27.76
C ARG A 19 17.86 38.14 27.29
N ARG A 20 19.09 38.64 27.42
CA ARG A 20 19.46 39.98 26.93
C ARG A 20 19.74 40.01 25.43
N LEU A 21 19.92 38.86 24.79
CA LEU A 21 20.19 38.76 23.36
C LEU A 21 18.88 38.69 22.58
N THR A 22 18.70 39.59 21.60
CA THR A 22 17.50 39.60 20.73
C THR A 22 17.30 38.26 20.02
N ARG A 23 18.39 37.64 19.53
CA ARG A 23 18.35 36.33 18.86
C ARG A 23 17.70 35.23 19.72
N THR A 24 17.84 35.29 21.03
CA THR A 24 17.29 34.28 21.94
C THR A 24 15.77 34.25 21.84
N TRP A 25 15.13 35.41 21.92
CA TRP A 25 13.68 35.51 21.82
C TRP A 25 13.17 35.18 20.41
N VAL A 26 13.93 35.55 19.36
CA VAL A 26 13.62 35.15 17.98
C VAL A 26 13.65 33.64 17.84
N ILE A 27 14.66 32.96 18.36
CA ILE A 27 14.77 31.49 18.32
C ILE A 27 13.61 30.85 19.11
N LEU A 28 13.34 31.28 20.35
CA LEU A 28 12.26 30.70 21.14
C LEU A 28 10.89 30.90 20.49
N ALA A 29 10.63 32.08 19.92
CA ALA A 29 9.40 32.38 19.21
C ALA A 29 9.29 31.55 17.92
N ALA A 30 10.37 31.40 17.17
CA ALA A 30 10.40 30.56 15.97
C ALA A 30 10.12 29.09 16.29
N ILE A 31 10.71 28.54 17.36
CA ILE A 31 10.44 27.17 17.83
C ILE A 31 8.94 27.02 18.17
N LEU A 32 8.38 27.95 18.96
CA LEU A 32 6.99 27.89 19.37
C LEU A 32 6.04 28.01 18.16
N LEU A 33 6.28 28.99 17.28
CA LEU A 33 5.47 29.22 16.08
C LEU A 33 5.56 28.05 15.10
N PHE A 34 6.75 27.47 14.92
CA PHE A 34 6.89 26.28 14.09
C PHE A 34 6.15 25.11 14.71
N CYS A 35 6.41 24.76 15.98
CA CYS A 35 5.79 23.57 16.58
C CYS A 35 4.26 23.70 16.63
N THR A 36 3.76 24.89 16.98
CA THR A 36 2.32 25.17 17.02
C THR A 36 1.73 25.22 15.61
N GLY A 37 2.37 25.93 14.68
CA GLY A 37 1.90 26.06 13.30
C GLY A 37 1.94 24.75 12.53
N TRP A 38 2.98 23.93 12.73
CA TRP A 38 3.12 22.60 12.13
C TRP A 38 2.09 21.62 12.70
N TYR A 39 1.85 21.65 14.02
CA TYR A 39 0.78 20.87 14.64
C TYR A 39 -0.60 21.31 14.12
N LEU A 40 -0.92 22.61 14.11
CA LEU A 40 -2.20 23.11 13.60
C LEU A 40 -2.37 22.86 12.11
N ASN A 41 -1.32 23.04 11.29
CA ASN A 41 -1.37 22.69 9.88
C ASN A 41 -1.64 21.20 9.69
N GLY A 42 -1.04 20.33 10.50
CA GLY A 42 -1.40 18.91 10.51
C GLY A 42 -2.88 18.66 10.83
N LEU A 43 -3.45 19.37 11.81
CA LEU A 43 -4.87 19.29 12.18
C LEU A 43 -5.84 19.88 11.14
N ASP A 44 -5.40 20.84 10.32
CA ASP A 44 -6.27 21.52 9.33
C ASP A 44 -6.07 20.99 7.90
N TRP A 45 -4.87 20.53 7.55
CA TRP A 45 -4.49 20.15 6.19
C TRP A 45 -4.60 18.65 5.94
N ASN A 46 -4.08 17.82 6.86
CA ASN A 46 -4.13 16.35 6.72
C ASN A 46 -5.46 15.74 7.20
N TYR A 47 -6.14 16.43 8.14
CA TYR A 47 -7.25 15.88 8.91
C TYR A 47 -8.63 15.92 8.23
N PRO A 48 -9.07 16.99 7.52
CA PRO A 48 -10.43 17.05 6.97
C PRO A 48 -10.56 16.45 5.56
N ARG A 49 -9.44 16.20 4.88
CA ARG A 49 -9.39 15.91 3.43
C ARG A 49 -8.86 14.52 3.09
N ALA A 50 -8.67 13.68 4.10
CA ALA A 50 -8.21 12.31 3.97
C ALA A 50 -9.29 11.35 4.47
N PRO A 51 -10.31 11.03 3.66
CA PRO A 51 -11.28 10.01 4.05
C PRO A 51 -10.54 8.67 4.08
N GLY A 52 -10.36 8.12 5.28
CA GLY A 52 -10.01 6.72 5.50
C GLY A 52 -8.75 6.46 6.33
N PRO A 53 -8.63 5.25 6.92
CA PRO A 53 -7.46 4.80 7.68
C PRO A 53 -6.15 4.69 6.86
N PHE A 54 -6.22 4.93 5.56
CA PHE A 54 -5.21 4.65 4.57
C PHE A 54 -3.94 5.53 4.66
N LEU A 55 -4.03 6.80 5.11
CA LEU A 55 -2.83 7.66 5.26
C LEU A 55 -1.92 7.26 6.46
N GLY A 56 -2.16 6.07 7.01
CA GLY A 56 -1.42 5.49 8.11
C GLY A 56 -1.81 6.08 9.46
N VAL A 57 -1.36 5.40 10.52
CA VAL A 57 -1.44 5.81 11.93
C VAL A 57 -1.13 7.30 12.15
N ASN A 58 -0.39 7.91 11.22
CA ASN A 58 0.29 9.16 11.39
C ASN A 58 -0.48 10.41 10.95
N ASN A 59 -1.48 10.24 10.09
CA ASN A 59 -2.24 11.35 9.50
C ASN A 59 -3.73 11.32 9.84
N VAL A 60 -4.17 10.33 10.64
CA VAL A 60 -5.60 10.06 10.82
C VAL A 60 -6.16 10.76 12.07
N THR A 61 -5.43 10.94 13.19
CA THR A 61 -5.99 11.67 14.37
C THR A 61 -5.01 12.57 15.11
N ALA A 62 -5.53 13.59 15.80
CA ALA A 62 -4.77 14.54 16.62
C ALA A 62 -3.89 13.86 17.68
N ARG A 63 -4.40 12.76 18.23
CA ARG A 63 -3.74 11.89 19.22
C ARG A 63 -2.44 11.28 18.71
N TYR A 64 -2.44 10.72 17.50
CA TYR A 64 -1.28 10.02 16.94
C TYR A 64 -0.31 10.97 16.22
N MET A 65 -0.81 12.11 15.74
CA MET A 65 -0.01 13.10 15.01
C MET A 65 1.17 13.64 15.81
N LEU A 66 1.00 13.84 17.12
CA LEU A 66 2.11 14.28 18.00
C LEU A 66 3.30 13.31 17.97
N SER A 67 3.07 12.02 17.74
CA SER A 67 4.12 11.00 17.67
C SER A 67 5.03 11.20 16.47
N ASN A 68 4.48 11.67 15.36
CA ASN A 68 5.21 11.86 14.11
C ASN A 68 5.97 13.17 14.12
N LEU A 69 5.28 14.23 14.54
CA LEU A 69 5.86 15.56 14.61
C LEU A 69 6.93 15.68 15.70
N MET A 70 6.99 14.73 16.63
CA MET A 70 8.01 14.71 17.69
C MET A 70 9.43 14.84 17.12
N ASN A 71 9.64 14.36 15.90
CA ASN A 71 10.96 14.25 15.32
C ASN A 71 11.44 15.57 14.76
N ASP A 72 10.54 16.23 14.04
CA ASP A 72 10.68 17.62 13.64
C ASP A 72 10.86 18.50 14.88
N PHE A 73 10.08 18.24 15.95
CA PHE A 73 10.17 19.01 17.19
C PHE A 73 11.54 18.86 17.84
N ILE A 74 12.01 17.63 18.11
CA ILE A 74 13.35 17.42 18.68
C ILE A 74 14.41 18.09 17.77
N ALA A 75 14.17 18.22 16.45
CA ALA A 75 15.17 18.69 15.49
C ALA A 75 15.32 20.18 15.66
N ILE A 76 14.18 20.84 15.72
CA ILE A 76 14.04 22.28 15.90
C ILE A 76 14.48 22.70 17.30
N PHE A 77 14.14 21.93 18.33
CA PHE A 77 14.66 22.16 19.68
C PHE A 77 16.18 21.96 19.75
N SER A 78 16.73 20.96 19.05
CA SER A 78 18.19 20.72 18.97
C SER A 78 18.92 21.82 18.21
N ILE A 79 18.38 22.26 17.06
CA ILE A 79 18.87 23.41 16.29
C ILE A 79 18.85 24.66 17.15
N GLY A 80 17.74 24.92 17.85
CA GLY A 80 17.61 26.00 18.81
C GLY A 80 18.67 25.94 19.90
N PHE A 81 18.94 24.75 20.44
CA PHE A 81 20.01 24.52 21.42
C PHE A 81 21.38 24.86 20.84
N ILE A 82 21.71 24.37 19.65
CA ILE A 82 22.97 24.66 18.97
C ILE A 82 23.17 26.18 18.86
N PHE A 83 22.19 26.93 18.37
CA PHE A 83 22.31 28.38 18.19
C PHE A 83 22.28 29.19 19.50
N LEU A 84 21.79 28.63 20.61
CA LEU A 84 21.92 29.27 21.92
C LEU A 84 23.26 28.98 22.61
N ALA A 85 23.87 27.81 22.33
CA ALA A 85 25.05 27.34 23.02
C ALA A 85 26.38 27.48 22.24
N PHE A 86 26.35 27.64 20.92
CA PHE A 86 27.56 27.57 20.07
C PHE A 86 28.64 28.61 20.40
N ASP A 87 28.27 29.76 20.97
CA ASP A 87 29.18 30.85 21.27
C ASP A 87 29.46 31.05 22.76
N ILE A 88 29.10 30.10 23.63
CA ILE A 88 29.29 30.20 25.10
C ILE A 88 30.71 30.69 25.45
N ARG A 89 31.76 30.02 24.94
CA ARG A 89 33.14 30.42 25.24
C ARG A 89 33.55 31.72 24.55
N ALA A 90 33.13 31.92 23.30
CA ALA A 90 33.46 33.13 22.54
C ALA A 90 32.85 34.40 23.19
N ARG A 91 31.64 34.27 23.74
CA ARG A 91 30.92 35.33 24.45
C ARG A 91 31.58 35.70 25.77
N ASP A 92 32.13 34.75 26.52
CA ASP A 92 32.90 35.04 27.73
C ASP A 92 34.13 35.91 27.45
N VAL A 93 34.83 35.57 26.37
CA VAL A 93 36.03 36.29 25.91
C VAL A 93 35.64 37.67 25.41
N GLN A 94 34.60 37.77 24.56
CA GLN A 94 34.13 39.04 24.00
C GLN A 94 33.64 40.01 25.09
N ASN A 95 32.92 39.50 26.10
CA ASN A 95 32.38 40.32 27.18
C ASN A 95 33.41 40.63 28.28
N ARG A 96 34.65 40.11 28.18
CA ARG A 96 35.72 40.25 29.20
C ARG A 96 35.32 39.74 30.58
N ILE A 97 34.48 38.70 30.64
CA ILE A 97 34.02 38.07 31.89
C ILE A 97 34.82 36.78 32.17
N ALA A 98 35.57 36.27 31.18
CA ALA A 98 36.39 35.07 31.32
C ALA A 98 37.32 35.13 32.55
N ASP A 99 38.06 36.23 32.74
CA ASP A 99 39.01 36.37 33.85
C ASP A 99 38.33 36.36 35.23
N VAL A 100 37.11 36.91 35.32
CA VAL A 100 36.29 36.91 36.54
C VAL A 100 35.84 35.49 36.87
N ILE A 101 35.36 34.76 35.87
CA ILE A 101 34.92 33.36 36.03
C ILE A 101 36.09 32.46 36.42
N ASP A 102 37.26 32.71 35.83
CA ASP A 102 38.47 31.94 36.12
C ASP A 102 38.91 32.10 37.58
N SER A 103 38.68 33.28 38.19
CA SER A 103 39.02 33.58 39.60
C SER A 103 38.05 33.03 40.66
N LEU A 104 36.85 32.56 40.27
CA LEU A 104 35.85 32.06 41.23
C LEU A 104 36.30 30.72 41.87
N PRO A 105 35.90 30.41 43.12
CA PRO A 105 36.21 29.12 43.75
C PRO A 105 35.19 28.01 43.38
N ALA A 106 34.72 27.96 42.14
CA ALA A 106 33.79 26.93 41.63
C ALA A 106 34.51 25.86 40.82
N SER A 107 34.08 24.60 40.83
CA SER A 107 34.65 23.57 39.95
C SER A 107 34.25 23.78 38.48
N ASN A 108 35.08 23.32 37.55
CA ASN A 108 34.80 23.40 36.11
C ASN A 108 33.50 22.65 35.74
N VAL A 109 33.20 21.55 36.45
CA VAL A 109 31.96 20.79 36.26
C VAL A 109 30.73 21.63 36.67
N GLU A 110 30.79 22.33 37.80
CA GLU A 110 29.68 23.20 38.25
C GLU A 110 29.39 24.35 37.29
N ILE A 111 30.44 24.92 36.68
CA ILE A 111 30.29 26.01 35.70
C ILE A 111 29.62 25.50 34.43
N ILE A 112 30.13 24.41 33.85
CA ILE A 112 29.59 23.83 32.62
C ILE A 112 28.16 23.34 32.84
N LEU A 113 27.93 22.59 33.92
CA LEU A 113 26.61 22.05 34.24
C LEU A 113 25.59 23.17 34.53
N GLY A 114 26.02 24.22 35.25
CA GLY A 114 25.18 25.39 35.51
C GLY A 114 24.80 26.11 34.22
N ARG A 115 25.74 26.37 33.31
CA ARG A 115 25.47 27.01 32.02
C ARG A 115 24.53 26.19 31.15
N LEU A 116 24.82 24.89 31.02
CA LEU A 116 23.99 23.94 30.28
C LEU A 116 22.56 23.94 30.82
N ALA A 117 22.39 23.87 32.14
CA ALA A 117 21.08 23.94 32.79
C ALA A 117 20.37 25.27 32.53
N GLY A 118 21.09 26.40 32.52
CA GLY A 118 20.52 27.71 32.20
C GLY A 118 19.96 27.82 30.78
N ILE A 119 20.66 27.25 29.78
CA ILE A 119 20.18 27.20 28.39
C ILE A 119 19.01 26.23 28.25
N PHE A 120 19.11 25.06 28.87
CA PHE A 120 18.04 24.06 28.88
C PHE A 120 16.74 24.61 29.49
N LEU A 121 16.82 25.30 30.64
CA LEU A 121 15.67 25.95 31.28
C LEU A 121 15.05 27.06 30.42
N LEU A 122 15.84 27.69 29.56
CA LEU A 122 15.33 28.70 28.64
C LEU A 122 14.60 28.04 27.45
N LEU A 123 15.13 26.93 26.92
CA LEU A 123 14.49 26.14 25.87
C LEU A 123 13.27 25.35 26.34
N SER A 124 13.14 25.05 27.64
CA SER A 124 11.93 24.42 28.15
C SER A 124 10.73 25.36 28.12
N ILE A 125 10.91 26.68 28.03
CA ILE A 125 9.82 27.67 27.97
C ILE A 125 8.87 27.40 26.79
N PRO A 126 9.31 27.39 25.51
CA PRO A 126 8.39 27.11 24.39
C PRO A 126 7.76 25.71 24.49
N CYS A 127 8.45 24.72 25.07
CA CYS A 127 7.86 23.40 25.30
C CYS A 127 6.71 23.46 26.32
N VAL A 128 6.91 24.09 27.48
CA VAL A 128 5.84 24.26 28.48
C VAL A 128 4.68 25.09 27.92
N VAL A 129 4.96 26.15 27.17
CA VAL A 129 3.92 26.97 26.53
C VAL A 129 3.14 26.17 25.51
N PHE A 130 3.81 25.42 24.63
CA PHE A 130 3.15 24.54 23.66
C PHE A 130 2.24 23.51 24.35
N LEU A 131 2.71 22.86 25.41
CA LEU A 131 1.92 21.91 26.20
C LEU A 131 0.74 22.58 26.91
N ALA A 132 0.92 23.80 27.41
CA ALA A 132 -0.15 24.58 28.02
C ALA A 132 -1.21 24.99 26.98
N VAL A 133 -0.80 25.30 25.75
CA VAL A 133 -1.73 25.56 24.63
C VAL A 133 -2.53 24.30 24.29
N LEU A 134 -1.88 23.14 24.17
CA LEU A 134 -2.58 21.88 23.92
C LEU A 134 -3.54 21.51 25.07
N ALA A 135 -3.08 21.58 26.32
CA ALA A 135 -3.91 21.30 27.49
C ALA A 135 -5.06 22.31 27.65
N GLY A 136 -4.82 23.58 27.30
CA GLY A 136 -5.84 24.62 27.27
C GLY A 136 -6.90 24.34 26.22
N TYR A 137 -6.49 23.98 25.00
CA TYR A 137 -7.40 23.57 23.93
C TYR A 137 -8.23 22.34 24.33
N GLU A 138 -7.59 21.32 24.91
CA GLU A 138 -8.25 20.12 25.40
C GLU A 138 -9.26 20.43 26.51
N SER A 139 -8.92 21.33 27.44
CA SER A 139 -9.82 21.73 28.51
C SER A 139 -11.02 22.53 27.98
N ILE A 140 -10.80 23.44 27.03
CA ILE A 140 -11.84 24.26 26.42
C ILE A 140 -12.79 23.37 25.60
N SER A 141 -12.26 22.54 24.70
CA SER A 141 -13.05 21.58 23.93
C SER A 141 -13.80 20.59 24.84
N GLY A 142 -13.18 20.21 25.96
CA GLY A 142 -13.79 19.47 27.06
C GLY A 142 -15.06 20.12 27.60
N LEU A 143 -14.96 21.38 28.02
CA LEU A 143 -16.05 22.16 28.62
C LEU A 143 -17.25 22.38 27.68
N PHE A 144 -17.00 22.50 26.38
CA PHE A 144 -18.06 22.72 25.39
C PHE A 144 -18.60 21.42 24.78
N GLU A 145 -18.23 20.26 25.32
CA GLU A 145 -18.55 18.94 24.76
C GLU A 145 -18.26 18.88 23.24
N SER A 146 -17.21 19.58 22.82
CA SER A 146 -16.83 19.62 21.42
C SER A 146 -16.49 18.21 20.95
N ARG A 147 -16.95 17.86 19.75
CA ARG A 147 -16.61 16.59 19.09
C ARG A 147 -15.17 16.56 18.56
N SER A 148 -14.46 17.69 18.65
CA SER A 148 -13.07 17.90 18.20
C SER A 148 -12.04 17.89 19.35
N ARG A 149 -12.11 16.91 20.26
CA ARG A 149 -11.14 16.76 21.35
C ARG A 149 -9.88 16.07 20.86
N LEU A 150 -8.70 16.55 21.27
CA LEU A 150 -7.43 15.99 20.80
C LEU A 150 -7.16 14.59 21.38
N ASP A 151 -7.76 14.26 22.53
CA ASP A 151 -7.69 12.96 23.22
C ASP A 151 -6.26 12.43 23.38
N ILE A 152 -5.29 13.31 23.61
CA ILE A 152 -3.88 12.95 23.80
C ILE A 152 -3.70 12.37 25.21
N PRO A 153 -3.28 11.09 25.37
CA PRO A 153 -3.11 10.51 26.69
C PRO A 153 -2.02 11.24 27.49
N PRO A 154 -2.33 11.83 28.67
CA PRO A 154 -1.36 12.64 29.42
C PRO A 154 -0.09 11.87 29.81
N LEU A 155 -0.24 10.60 30.18
CA LEU A 155 0.88 9.73 30.54
C LEU A 155 1.86 9.53 29.37
N TRP A 156 1.34 9.43 28.15
CA TRP A 156 2.15 9.24 26.95
C TRP A 156 2.88 10.54 26.58
N MET A 157 2.18 11.69 26.64
CA MET A 157 2.81 13.01 26.46
C MET A 157 3.93 13.25 27.48
N MET A 158 3.69 12.91 28.76
CA MET A 158 4.72 12.97 29.80
C MET A 158 5.90 12.07 29.48
N SER A 159 5.66 10.83 29.04
CA SER A 159 6.73 9.89 28.65
C SER A 159 7.61 10.44 27.51
N LEU A 160 6.99 11.00 26.47
CA LEU A 160 7.70 11.60 25.34
C LEU A 160 8.64 12.71 25.81
N ILE A 161 8.17 13.58 26.69
CA ILE A 161 8.98 14.67 27.23
C ILE A 161 10.10 14.11 28.11
N THR A 162 9.77 13.26 29.09
CA THR A 162 10.72 12.82 30.12
C THR A 162 11.78 11.88 29.59
N TRP A 163 11.42 10.97 28.67
CA TRP A 163 12.30 9.90 28.21
C TRP A 163 12.83 10.07 26.80
N ASN A 164 12.29 11.01 26.00
CA ASN A 164 12.84 11.31 24.67
C ASN A 164 13.41 12.74 24.62
N LEU A 165 12.56 13.77 24.72
CA LEU A 165 12.98 15.15 24.49
C LEU A 165 14.07 15.60 25.48
N ILE A 166 13.88 15.40 26.78
CA ILE A 166 14.83 15.86 27.81
C ILE A 166 16.22 15.21 27.65
N PRO A 167 16.35 13.86 27.62
CA PRO A 167 17.65 13.20 27.43
C PRO A 167 18.39 13.64 26.16
N ILE A 168 17.66 13.80 25.05
CA ILE A 168 18.26 14.19 23.77
C ILE A 168 18.78 15.64 23.83
N LEU A 169 18.00 16.58 24.38
CA LEU A 169 18.45 17.97 24.52
C LEU A 169 19.66 18.09 25.46
N TRP A 170 19.71 17.28 26.52
CA TRP A 170 20.89 17.20 27.38
C TRP A 170 22.12 16.66 26.64
N PHE A 171 21.94 15.65 25.80
CA PHE A 171 23.00 15.10 24.96
C PHE A 171 23.53 16.13 23.97
N TYR A 172 22.66 16.74 23.14
CA TYR A 172 23.08 17.76 22.18
C TYR A 172 23.67 18.99 22.87
N GLY A 173 23.10 19.40 24.00
CA GLY A 173 23.64 20.52 24.74
C GLY A 173 25.04 20.24 25.29
N ALA A 174 25.25 19.06 25.89
CA ALA A 174 26.57 18.64 26.36
C ALA A 174 27.57 18.53 25.20
N LEU A 175 27.14 18.02 24.04
CA LEU A 175 27.93 17.94 22.82
C LEU A 175 28.36 19.32 22.33
N VAL A 176 27.42 20.26 22.16
CA VAL A 176 27.70 21.62 21.68
C VAL A 176 28.62 22.35 22.65
N VAL A 177 28.39 22.24 23.96
CA VAL A 177 29.26 22.88 24.97
C VAL A 177 30.67 22.29 24.91
N CYS A 178 30.80 20.95 24.81
CA CYS A 178 32.08 20.28 24.67
C CYS A 178 32.82 20.75 23.40
N LEU A 179 32.15 20.77 22.25
CA LEU A 179 32.70 21.27 20.99
C LEU A 179 33.11 22.74 21.08
N SER A 180 32.30 23.59 21.72
CA SER A 180 32.61 25.03 21.88
C SER A 180 33.88 25.28 22.67
N ILE A 181 34.18 24.41 23.65
CA ILE A 181 35.38 24.49 24.49
C ILE A 181 36.60 23.93 23.74
N LEU A 182 36.42 22.82 23.00
CA LEU A 182 37.49 22.16 22.24
C LEU A 182 37.92 22.97 21.01
N LEU A 183 36.97 23.38 20.18
CA LEU A 183 37.23 24.01 18.87
C LEU A 183 37.57 25.50 18.99
N ARG A 184 37.07 26.18 20.03
CA ARG A 184 37.26 27.63 20.30
C ARG A 184 36.78 28.58 19.19
N LEU A 185 36.22 28.05 18.10
CA LEU A 185 35.70 28.77 16.95
C LEU A 185 34.19 28.56 16.85
N ARG A 186 33.43 29.66 16.92
CA ARG A 186 31.97 29.64 16.94
C ARG A 186 31.37 28.98 15.68
N LEU A 187 31.92 29.31 14.49
CA LEU A 187 31.40 28.80 13.22
C LEU A 187 31.65 27.29 13.08
N LEU A 188 32.86 26.81 13.41
CA LEU A 188 33.17 25.38 13.38
C LEU A 188 32.31 24.61 14.38
N THR A 189 32.10 25.14 15.58
CA THR A 189 31.22 24.52 16.58
C THR A 189 29.81 24.31 16.04
N ALA A 190 29.24 25.34 15.39
CA ALA A 190 27.92 25.23 14.78
C ALA A 190 27.89 24.24 13.61
N ILE A 191 28.85 24.29 12.69
CA ILE A 191 28.94 23.38 11.54
C ILE A 191 29.07 21.93 12.00
N PHE A 192 29.95 21.63 12.95
CA PHE A 192 30.11 20.27 13.46
C PHE A 192 28.86 19.78 14.20
N ALA A 193 28.23 20.62 15.02
CA ALA A 193 27.01 20.23 15.72
C ALA A 193 25.83 19.96 14.77
N VAL A 194 25.65 20.81 13.74
CA VAL A 194 24.65 20.60 12.68
C VAL A 194 25.01 19.37 11.84
N GLY A 195 26.29 19.14 11.55
CA GLY A 195 26.77 17.97 10.85
C GLY A 195 26.49 16.66 11.60
N VAL A 196 26.70 16.63 12.92
CA VAL A 196 26.33 15.48 13.75
C VAL A 196 24.81 15.28 13.77
N LEU A 197 24.02 16.35 13.94
CA LEU A 197 22.56 16.28 13.87
C LEU A 197 22.08 15.74 12.52
N SER A 198 22.63 16.24 11.41
CA SER A 198 22.26 15.83 10.05
C SER A 198 22.72 14.39 9.75
N GLY A 199 23.92 14.02 10.18
CA GLY A 199 24.44 12.64 10.03
C GLY A 199 23.61 11.64 10.81
N PHE A 200 23.05 12.06 11.94
CA PHE A 200 22.08 11.27 12.69
C PHE A 200 20.80 11.05 11.86
N PHE A 201 20.13 12.09 11.37
CA PHE A 201 18.97 11.95 10.47
C PHE A 201 19.28 11.05 9.26
N TRP A 202 20.44 11.23 8.65
CA TRP A 202 20.91 10.38 7.57
C TRP A 202 20.97 8.91 8.01
N ILE A 203 21.67 8.56 9.11
CA ILE A 203 21.73 7.17 9.62
C ILE A 203 20.33 6.58 9.88
N ASN A 204 19.40 7.36 10.44
CA ASN A 204 18.06 6.88 10.74
C ASN A 204 17.34 6.36 9.48
N ASP A 205 17.50 7.06 8.38
CA ASP A 205 16.78 6.74 7.13
C ASP A 205 17.39 5.56 6.37
N TYR A 206 18.59 5.10 6.76
CA TYR A 206 19.26 3.94 6.16
C TYR A 206 19.37 2.75 7.10
N ILE A 207 19.17 2.93 8.41
CA ILE A 207 19.29 1.81 9.34
C ILE A 207 18.03 0.94 9.31
N PRO A 208 18.17 -0.40 9.24
CA PRO A 208 17.03 -1.31 9.32
C PRO A 208 16.17 -1.07 10.56
N VAL A 209 14.85 -1.18 10.41
CA VAL A 209 13.83 -0.93 11.44
C VAL A 209 14.13 -1.66 12.74
N ARG A 210 14.65 -2.89 12.68
CA ARG A 210 15.05 -3.66 13.87
C ARG A 210 16.11 -3.00 14.76
N PHE A 211 17.01 -2.19 14.19
CA PHE A 211 18.11 -1.55 14.92
C PHE A 211 17.81 -0.10 15.28
N GLN A 212 16.68 0.45 14.83
CA GLN A 212 16.28 1.82 15.14
C GLN A 212 16.17 2.04 16.66
N ASP A 213 15.61 1.07 17.39
CA ASP A 213 15.55 1.09 18.85
C ASP A 213 16.93 1.02 19.53
N SER A 214 18.02 0.67 18.82
CA SER A 214 19.37 0.48 19.36
C SER A 214 20.30 1.70 19.23
N LEU A 215 19.85 2.79 18.60
CA LEU A 215 20.66 4.00 18.40
C LEU A 215 20.26 5.15 19.35
N PRO A 216 21.22 6.00 19.76
CA PRO A 216 20.95 7.25 20.44
C PRO A 216 20.36 8.29 19.46
N GLN A 217 19.09 8.16 19.03
CA GLN A 217 18.51 9.09 18.05
C GLN A 217 16.99 9.29 18.07
N PHE A 218 16.62 10.45 17.53
CA PHE A 218 15.43 10.81 16.79
C PHE A 218 14.84 9.66 15.95
N LEU A 219 13.66 9.14 16.29
CA LEU A 219 12.41 9.44 15.59
C LEU A 219 11.30 8.58 16.23
N GLY A 220 10.28 9.19 16.85
CA GLY A 220 8.92 8.66 17.07
C GLY A 220 8.92 7.28 17.68
N SER A 221 8.87 7.23 19.02
CA SER A 221 8.78 6.00 19.78
C SER A 221 8.05 4.91 19.00
N THR A 222 8.65 3.74 18.87
CA THR A 222 8.00 2.47 18.50
C THR A 222 6.71 2.19 19.29
N ILE A 223 6.44 3.02 20.31
CA ILE A 223 5.20 3.17 21.05
C ILE A 223 4.27 4.13 20.30
N VAL A 224 3.54 3.60 19.32
CA VAL A 224 2.24 4.19 18.96
C VAL A 224 1.38 4.18 20.23
N PRO A 225 0.82 5.32 20.68
CA PRO A 225 -0.01 5.34 21.89
C PRO A 225 -1.15 4.34 21.74
N SER A 226 -1.48 3.61 22.79
CA SER A 226 -2.58 2.63 22.73
C SER A 226 -3.33 2.63 24.05
N ASP A 227 -4.65 2.61 23.99
CA ASP A 227 -5.51 2.51 25.18
C ASP A 227 -5.65 1.08 25.71
N PHE A 228 -5.36 0.09 24.88
CA PHE A 228 -5.29 -1.32 25.30
C PHE A 228 -3.92 -1.70 25.89
N THR A 229 -2.83 -1.16 25.33
CA THR A 229 -1.45 -1.49 25.72
C THR A 229 -0.70 -0.30 26.31
N THR A 230 -1.32 0.39 27.27
CA THR A 230 -0.77 1.59 27.89
C THR A 230 0.60 1.30 28.52
N THR A 231 1.67 1.82 27.92
CA THR A 231 3.05 1.64 28.40
C THR A 231 3.66 3.02 28.66
N PHE A 232 4.11 3.26 29.90
CA PHE A 232 4.75 4.53 30.24
C PHE A 232 6.14 4.64 29.62
N VAL A 233 6.96 3.58 29.62
CA VAL A 233 8.26 3.56 28.95
C VAL A 233 8.62 2.12 28.58
N SER A 234 9.15 1.93 27.37
CA SER A 234 9.67 0.63 26.95
C SER A 234 11.13 0.46 27.38
N THR A 235 11.58 -0.78 27.51
CA THR A 235 12.98 -1.06 27.89
C THR A 235 14.01 -0.43 26.94
N PRO A 236 13.86 -0.50 25.59
CA PRO A 236 14.79 0.16 24.68
C PRO A 236 14.82 1.68 24.85
N VAL A 237 13.65 2.33 24.97
CA VAL A 237 13.55 3.78 25.20
C VAL A 237 14.25 4.17 26.50
N LEU A 238 14.08 3.38 27.57
CA LEU A 238 14.76 3.63 28.84
C LEU A 238 16.28 3.51 28.71
N VAL A 239 16.78 2.47 28.02
CA VAL A 239 18.23 2.28 27.78
C VAL A 239 18.79 3.44 26.97
N ASN A 240 18.11 3.88 25.91
CA ASN A 240 18.52 5.02 25.10
C ASN A 240 18.53 6.32 25.92
N ALA A 241 17.47 6.59 26.69
CA ALA A 241 17.40 7.76 27.55
C ALA A 241 18.55 7.80 28.56
N CYS A 242 18.77 6.70 29.27
CA CYS A 242 19.87 6.58 30.22
C CYS A 242 21.24 6.68 29.52
N GLY A 243 21.40 6.04 28.36
CA GLY A 243 22.61 6.10 27.54
C GLY A 243 22.94 7.52 27.11
N CYS A 244 21.98 8.28 26.58
CA CYS A 244 22.13 9.69 26.23
C CYS A 244 22.56 10.53 27.43
N LEU A 245 21.93 10.35 28.59
CA LEU A 245 22.30 11.08 29.82
C LEU A 245 23.71 10.71 30.30
N LEU A 246 24.10 9.44 30.24
CA LEU A 246 25.46 9.00 30.60
C LEU A 246 26.50 9.59 29.63
N VAL A 247 26.24 9.55 28.33
CA VAL A 247 27.12 10.20 27.33
C VAL A 247 27.20 11.71 27.58
N SER A 248 26.09 12.36 27.95
CA SER A 248 26.08 13.78 28.33
C SER A 248 27.01 14.05 29.52
N ILE A 249 26.95 13.21 30.56
CA ILE A 249 27.82 13.32 31.74
C ILE A 249 29.30 13.15 31.33
N ALA A 250 29.61 12.17 30.48
CA ALA A 250 30.97 11.97 29.97
C ALA A 250 31.48 13.19 29.20
N LEU A 251 30.66 13.74 28.29
CA LEU A 251 30.98 14.96 27.52
C LEU A 251 31.21 16.17 28.43
N ILE A 252 30.40 16.36 29.49
CA ILE A 252 30.58 17.43 30.48
C ILE A 252 31.91 17.26 31.23
N LEU A 253 32.26 16.04 31.63
CA LEU A 253 33.52 15.75 32.32
C LEU A 253 34.74 16.00 31.41
N PHE A 254 34.66 15.63 30.13
CA PHE A 254 35.70 15.91 29.15
C PHE A 254 35.84 17.41 28.88
N ALA A 255 34.73 18.12 28.73
CA ALA A 255 34.70 19.57 28.57
C ALA A 255 35.31 20.28 29.81
N ALA A 256 35.00 19.80 31.03
CA ALA A 256 35.55 20.33 32.27
C ALA A 256 37.08 20.15 32.38
N ASN A 257 37.60 19.06 31.80
CA ASN A 257 39.03 18.77 31.74
C ASN A 257 39.76 19.58 30.65
N ALA A 258 39.05 19.96 29.59
CA ALA A 258 39.57 20.75 28.47
C ALA A 258 39.61 22.27 28.77
N LEU A 259 38.89 22.74 29.80
CA LEU A 259 39.00 24.12 30.26
C LEU A 259 40.41 24.40 30.81
N ASN A 260 41.01 25.50 30.34
CA ASN A 260 42.32 26.00 30.79
C ASN A 260 42.23 26.66 32.19
N ARG A 261 41.71 25.94 33.18
CA ARG A 261 41.51 26.41 34.55
C ARG A 261 41.96 25.35 35.54
N ILE A 262 42.50 25.77 36.69
CA ILE A 262 43.02 24.84 37.71
C ILE A 262 41.86 24.04 38.30
N GLU A 263 41.80 22.75 37.96
CA GLU A 263 40.80 21.81 38.47
C GLU A 263 41.50 20.78 39.39
N PRO A 264 41.23 20.79 40.71
CA PRO A 264 41.93 19.91 41.66
C PRO A 264 41.64 18.42 41.41
N ARG A 265 40.54 18.09 40.71
CA ARG A 265 40.11 16.72 40.42
C ARG A 265 40.29 16.33 38.94
N ARG A 266 41.17 17.01 38.21
CA ARG A 266 41.33 16.86 36.75
C ARG A 266 41.47 15.40 36.28
N ARG A 267 42.39 14.63 36.89
CA ARG A 267 42.62 13.20 36.56
C ARG A 267 41.40 12.33 36.90
N LEU A 268 40.77 12.57 38.05
CA LEU A 268 39.58 11.85 38.48
C LEU A 268 38.38 12.10 37.56
N ASN A 269 38.19 13.34 37.10
CA ASN A 269 37.12 13.67 36.17
C ASN A 269 37.32 13.00 34.81
N ALA A 270 38.56 12.92 34.32
CA ALA A 270 38.89 12.21 33.08
C ALA A 270 38.63 10.70 33.20
N THR A 271 39.06 10.07 34.29
CA THR A 271 38.82 8.63 34.51
C THR A 271 37.34 8.33 34.68
N LEU A 272 36.60 9.15 35.44
CA LEU A 272 35.14 9.03 35.56
C LEU A 272 34.44 9.22 34.21
N GLY A 273 34.88 10.17 33.39
CA GLY A 273 34.34 10.39 32.05
C GLY A 273 34.49 9.16 31.15
N ILE A 274 35.67 8.53 31.17
CA ILE A 274 35.91 7.27 30.43
C ILE A 274 35.02 6.14 30.98
N VAL A 275 34.97 5.96 32.30
CA VAL A 275 34.15 4.90 32.93
C VAL A 275 32.67 5.05 32.57
N VAL A 276 32.13 6.27 32.67
CA VAL A 276 30.72 6.56 32.34
C VAL A 276 30.45 6.32 30.85
N LEU A 277 31.36 6.74 29.96
CA LEU A 277 31.24 6.48 28.53
C LEU A 277 31.25 4.96 28.24
N THR A 278 32.14 4.21 28.89
CA THR A 278 32.18 2.74 28.75
C THR A 278 30.88 2.08 29.20
N ILE A 279 30.28 2.52 30.31
CA ILE A 279 28.99 2.00 30.77
C ILE A 279 27.90 2.28 29.73
N ALA A 280 27.85 3.49 29.18
CA ALA A 280 26.90 3.83 28.12
C ALA A 280 27.10 2.96 26.88
N SER A 281 28.35 2.81 26.41
CA SER A 281 28.70 1.97 25.26
C SER A 281 28.34 0.48 25.48
N VAL A 282 28.55 -0.06 26.68
CA VAL A 282 28.14 -1.43 27.03
C VAL A 282 26.62 -1.57 27.02
N GLY A 283 25.88 -0.56 27.48
CA GLY A 283 24.42 -0.52 27.40
C GLY A 283 23.91 -0.60 25.96
N TYR A 284 24.41 0.27 25.09
CA TYR A 284 24.08 0.26 23.66
C TYR A 284 24.50 -1.04 22.97
N PHE A 285 25.70 -1.55 23.25
CA PHE A 285 26.18 -2.81 22.70
C PHE A 285 25.34 -4.01 23.16
N SER A 286 24.91 -4.04 24.43
CA SER A 286 24.02 -5.08 24.95
C SER A 286 22.66 -5.07 24.23
N LEU A 287 22.09 -3.89 24.00
CA LEU A 287 20.85 -3.73 23.25
C LEU A 287 21.02 -4.23 21.81
N PHE A 288 22.07 -3.77 21.12
CA PHE A 288 22.43 -4.23 19.78
C PHE A 288 22.63 -5.75 19.70
N ALA A 289 23.39 -6.33 20.64
CA ALA A 289 23.64 -7.77 20.72
C ALA A 289 22.36 -8.56 21.01
N SER A 290 21.45 -8.01 21.83
CA SER A 290 20.16 -8.64 22.13
C SER A 290 19.24 -8.69 20.90
N THR A 291 19.21 -7.61 20.11
CA THR A 291 18.51 -7.54 18.83
C THR A 291 19.08 -8.54 17.84
N HIS A 292 20.41 -8.58 17.72
CA HIS A 292 21.08 -9.51 16.82
C HIS A 292 20.88 -10.99 17.25
N SER A 293 20.90 -11.29 18.55
CA SER A 293 20.59 -12.63 19.07
C SER A 293 19.13 -13.04 18.85
N ALA A 294 18.19 -12.09 18.86
CA ALA A 294 16.79 -12.36 18.51
C ALA A 294 16.65 -12.74 17.03
N GLU A 295 17.39 -12.07 16.15
CA GLU A 295 17.43 -12.38 14.73
C GLU A 295 18.03 -13.78 14.46
N ASN A 296 19.20 -14.08 15.02
CA ASN A 296 19.84 -15.38 14.80
C ASN A 296 18.93 -16.54 15.23
N ARG A 297 18.12 -16.36 16.29
CA ARG A 297 17.11 -17.34 16.70
C ARG A 297 15.97 -17.47 15.69
N LYS A 298 15.51 -16.37 15.10
CA LYS A 298 14.49 -16.41 14.04
C LYS A 298 15.01 -17.14 12.80
N GLU A 299 16.24 -16.87 12.39
CA GLU A 299 16.90 -17.55 11.27
C GLU A 299 17.10 -19.05 11.56
N GLU A 300 17.45 -19.40 12.80
CA GLU A 300 17.51 -20.79 13.27
C GLU A 300 16.14 -21.48 13.19
N TRP A 301 15.06 -20.81 13.61
CA TRP A 301 13.70 -21.36 13.47
C TRP A 301 13.35 -21.59 12.01
N VAL A 302 13.53 -20.60 11.13
CA VAL A 302 13.27 -20.74 9.68
C VAL A 302 14.05 -21.92 9.11
N LYS A 303 15.37 -22.00 9.39
CA LYS A 303 16.22 -23.09 8.91
C LYS A 303 15.75 -24.46 9.42
N THR A 304 15.39 -24.55 10.69
CA THR A 304 14.88 -25.80 11.27
C THR A 304 13.57 -26.20 10.60
N HIS A 305 12.62 -25.29 10.47
CA HIS A 305 11.33 -25.57 9.85
C HIS A 305 11.44 -25.92 8.36
N GLN A 306 12.37 -25.30 7.62
CA GLN A 306 12.61 -25.60 6.20
C GLN A 306 13.08 -27.04 5.96
N GLN A 307 13.82 -27.63 6.91
CA GLN A 307 14.29 -29.01 6.80
C GLN A 307 13.16 -30.04 6.76
N TYR A 308 11.98 -29.70 7.30
CA TYR A 308 10.83 -30.60 7.42
C TYR A 308 9.69 -30.19 6.48
N ILE A 309 9.95 -29.35 5.47
CA ILE A 309 8.92 -28.88 4.52
C ILE A 309 8.31 -30.02 3.69
N HIS A 310 9.10 -31.07 3.42
CA HIS A 310 8.68 -32.26 2.66
C HIS A 310 8.28 -33.44 3.57
N ASP A 311 8.24 -33.26 4.90
CA ASP A 311 7.83 -34.30 5.83
C ASP A 311 6.29 -34.47 5.86
N ALA A 312 5.86 -35.62 6.38
CA ALA A 312 4.46 -35.99 6.51
C ALA A 312 3.70 -34.97 7.38
N HIS A 313 2.62 -34.41 6.85
CA HIS A 313 1.71 -33.55 7.59
C HIS A 313 0.29 -34.10 7.53
N PRO A 314 -0.35 -34.37 8.68
CA PRO A 314 -1.69 -34.95 8.72
C PRO A 314 -2.76 -33.86 8.60
N ASP A 315 -3.88 -34.17 7.94
CA ASP A 315 -4.99 -33.21 7.81
C ASP A 315 -5.72 -33.06 9.13
N VAL A 316 -5.90 -31.84 9.62
CA VAL A 316 -6.72 -31.57 10.80
C VAL A 316 -8.19 -31.49 10.40
N ARG A 317 -9.09 -32.18 11.13
CA ARG A 317 -10.54 -32.18 10.86
C ARG A 317 -11.38 -31.57 11.97
N HIS A 318 -10.94 -31.72 13.21
CA HIS A 318 -11.65 -31.18 14.36
C HIS A 318 -10.67 -30.83 15.49
N LEU A 319 -10.89 -29.68 16.14
CA LEU A 319 -10.14 -29.23 17.31
C LEU A 319 -11.11 -28.97 18.46
N LYS A 320 -10.91 -29.64 19.59
CA LYS A 320 -11.70 -29.41 20.81
C LYS A 320 -10.85 -29.34 22.06
N GLY A 321 -11.31 -28.62 23.08
CA GLY A 321 -10.60 -28.58 24.37
C GLY A 321 -10.79 -27.29 25.16
N THR A 322 -9.83 -27.01 26.02
CA THR A 322 -9.85 -25.88 26.95
C THR A 322 -8.57 -25.05 26.83
N VAL A 323 -8.72 -23.73 26.93
CA VAL A 323 -7.63 -22.75 26.93
C VAL A 323 -7.82 -21.83 28.13
N ASP A 324 -6.83 -21.80 29.02
CA ASP A 324 -6.81 -20.89 30.18
C ASP A 324 -5.80 -19.76 29.92
N LEU A 325 -6.30 -18.53 29.91
CA LEU A 325 -5.53 -17.33 29.65
C LEU A 325 -5.27 -16.57 30.95
N GLN A 326 -3.99 -16.43 31.28
CA GLN A 326 -3.50 -15.53 32.32
C GLN A 326 -2.75 -14.37 31.66
N PRO A 327 -3.43 -13.25 31.35
CA PRO A 327 -2.88 -12.15 30.57
C PRO A 327 -1.51 -11.66 31.07
N GLY A 328 -0.54 -11.53 30.17
CA GLY A 328 0.83 -11.11 30.48
C GLY A 328 1.71 -12.17 31.18
N ASN A 329 1.12 -13.26 31.66
CA ASN A 329 1.80 -14.30 32.44
C ASN A 329 1.97 -15.62 31.67
N SER A 330 0.88 -16.37 31.43
CA SER A 330 0.96 -17.68 30.77
C SER A 330 -0.34 -18.07 30.06
N VAL A 331 -0.20 -18.93 29.04
CA VAL A 331 -1.31 -19.62 28.39
C VAL A 331 -1.20 -21.11 28.74
N SER A 332 -2.30 -21.69 29.20
CA SER A 332 -2.41 -23.14 29.42
C SER A 332 -3.37 -23.74 28.38
N LEU A 333 -2.95 -24.80 27.73
CA LEU A 333 -3.64 -25.45 26.62
C LEU A 333 -3.88 -26.92 27.00
N ASP A 334 -5.12 -27.38 26.87
CA ASP A 334 -5.47 -28.81 26.85
C ASP A 334 -6.44 -29.05 25.69
N VAL A 335 -5.89 -29.46 24.55
CA VAL A 335 -6.65 -29.61 23.29
C VAL A 335 -6.45 -30.98 22.68
N THR A 336 -7.50 -31.46 22.01
CA THR A 336 -7.53 -32.71 21.25
C THR A 336 -7.81 -32.40 19.79
N LEU A 337 -6.87 -32.79 18.92
CA LEU A 337 -6.99 -32.73 17.48
C LEU A 337 -7.47 -34.09 16.95
N THR A 338 -8.39 -34.05 16.01
CA THR A 338 -8.75 -35.20 15.16
C THR A 338 -8.02 -35.03 13.84
N VAL A 339 -7.11 -35.94 13.53
CA VAL A 339 -6.21 -35.83 12.37
C VAL A 339 -6.33 -37.06 11.47
N ILE A 340 -6.26 -36.86 10.16
CA ILE A 340 -6.25 -37.95 9.17
C ILE A 340 -4.82 -38.16 8.69
N LYS A 341 -4.42 -39.43 8.60
CA LYS A 341 -3.13 -39.80 8.04
C LYS A 341 -3.06 -39.39 6.55
N PRO A 342 -1.97 -38.75 6.09
CA PRO A 342 -1.84 -38.35 4.69
C PRO A 342 -1.84 -39.58 3.76
N THR A 343 -2.43 -39.42 2.58
CA THR A 343 -2.66 -40.47 1.57
C THR A 343 -1.38 -40.88 0.83
N GLU A 344 -0.40 -39.98 0.74
CA GLU A 344 0.90 -40.27 0.13
C GLU A 344 1.80 -40.97 1.16
N ASN A 345 2.51 -42.01 0.72
CA ASN A 345 3.43 -42.81 1.54
C ASN A 345 4.67 -42.00 1.96
N SER A 346 4.49 -41.01 2.82
CA SER A 346 5.57 -40.24 3.42
C SER A 346 6.24 -41.09 4.49
N THR A 347 7.51 -41.46 4.26
CA THR A 347 8.34 -42.24 5.20
C THR A 347 8.94 -41.39 6.34
N GLY A 348 8.68 -40.07 6.35
CA GLY A 348 9.22 -39.07 7.29
C GLY A 348 8.44 -38.91 8.59
N SER A 349 8.94 -38.05 9.48
CA SER A 349 8.28 -37.77 10.77
C SER A 349 6.97 -37.01 10.60
N VAL A 350 6.01 -37.23 11.49
CA VAL A 350 4.76 -36.46 11.53
C VAL A 350 5.03 -35.20 12.34
N VAL A 351 4.90 -34.04 11.72
CA VAL A 351 5.28 -32.77 12.33
C VAL A 351 4.10 -31.85 12.58
N PHE A 352 4.12 -31.16 13.71
CA PHE A 352 3.21 -30.08 14.08
C PHE A 352 4.03 -28.86 14.52
N SER A 353 3.51 -27.66 14.26
CA SER A 353 4.08 -26.42 14.74
C SER A 353 3.32 -25.91 15.97
N LEU A 354 4.07 -25.50 17.00
CA LEU A 354 3.56 -24.96 18.26
C LEU A 354 4.58 -23.94 18.81
N ASN A 355 4.13 -22.88 19.48
CA ASN A 355 5.02 -21.82 19.96
C ASN A 355 6.17 -22.38 20.85
N PRO A 356 7.45 -22.04 20.58
CA PRO A 356 8.61 -22.71 21.17
C PRO A 356 8.74 -22.54 22.69
N LYS A 357 8.04 -21.58 23.29
CA LYS A 357 8.06 -21.36 24.75
C LYS A 357 7.02 -22.17 25.54
N TYR A 358 6.25 -23.01 24.87
CA TYR A 358 5.42 -23.99 25.55
C TYR A 358 6.28 -25.08 26.21
N LYS A 359 5.85 -25.49 27.40
CA LYS A 359 6.31 -26.73 28.03
C LYS A 359 5.20 -27.75 27.88
N ILE A 360 5.43 -28.79 27.09
CA ILE A 360 4.47 -29.89 26.91
C ILE A 360 4.52 -30.76 28.17
N SER A 361 3.40 -30.84 28.88
CA SER A 361 3.26 -31.65 30.10
C SER A 361 2.73 -33.04 29.80
N LYS A 362 1.89 -33.19 28.76
CA LYS A 362 1.29 -34.46 28.39
C LYS A 362 1.01 -34.51 26.89
N LEU A 363 1.26 -35.66 26.28
CA LEU A 363 0.95 -35.95 24.88
C LEU A 363 0.31 -37.34 24.78
N VAL A 364 -0.93 -37.41 24.28
CA VAL A 364 -1.67 -38.68 24.13
C VAL A 364 -2.08 -38.86 22.68
N LEU A 365 -1.68 -39.97 22.07
CA LEU A 365 -2.05 -40.33 20.71
C LEU A 365 -2.87 -41.62 20.73
N ASN A 366 -4.07 -41.60 20.14
CA ASN A 366 -5.00 -42.73 20.09
C ASN A 366 -5.19 -43.40 21.47
N SER A 367 -5.43 -42.58 22.49
CA SER A 367 -5.60 -42.99 23.90
C SER A 367 -4.39 -43.64 24.56
N LYS A 368 -3.22 -43.64 23.92
CA LYS A 368 -1.94 -44.07 24.51
C LYS A 368 -1.06 -42.86 24.73
N GLU A 369 -0.51 -42.73 25.94
CA GLU A 369 0.46 -41.70 26.23
C GLU A 369 1.73 -41.96 25.43
N SER A 370 2.18 -40.96 24.66
CA SER A 370 3.35 -41.08 23.79
C SER A 370 4.57 -40.49 24.49
N THR A 371 5.60 -41.32 24.68
CA THR A 371 6.91 -40.89 25.20
C THR A 371 7.94 -40.65 24.10
N ASN A 372 7.64 -41.04 22.85
CA ASN A 372 8.53 -40.87 21.69
C ASN A 372 8.13 -39.64 20.88
N TYR A 373 8.31 -38.46 21.46
CA TYR A 373 8.21 -37.18 20.75
C TYR A 373 9.43 -36.31 21.02
N SER A 374 9.73 -35.40 20.09
CA SER A 374 10.71 -34.32 20.31
C SER A 374 10.03 -32.98 20.08
N PHE A 375 10.30 -32.00 20.95
CA PHE A 375 9.80 -30.63 20.78
C PHE A 375 10.96 -29.64 20.89
N GLU A 376 11.39 -29.10 19.75
CA GLU A 376 12.51 -28.16 19.66
C GLU A 376 12.20 -27.10 18.59
N SER A 377 12.62 -25.86 18.84
CA SER A 377 12.46 -24.74 17.90
C SER A 377 11.03 -24.51 17.38
N GLY A 378 10.02 -24.97 18.13
CA GLY A 378 8.61 -24.85 17.76
C GLY A 378 8.07 -25.98 16.88
N LEU A 379 8.86 -27.03 16.63
CA LEU A 379 8.43 -28.26 15.95
C LEU A 379 8.20 -29.39 16.94
N LEU A 380 6.98 -29.90 16.98
CA LEU A 380 6.60 -31.14 17.64
C LEU A 380 6.66 -32.28 16.63
N LYS A 381 7.59 -33.22 16.82
CA LYS A 381 7.79 -34.37 15.92
C LYS A 381 7.32 -35.66 16.57
N LEU A 382 6.59 -36.45 15.79
CA LEU A 382 6.07 -37.76 16.17
C LEU A 382 6.52 -38.81 15.15
N SER A 383 6.72 -40.05 15.62
CA SER A 383 7.05 -41.16 14.72
C SER A 383 5.83 -41.54 13.86
N PRO A 384 5.98 -41.69 12.52
CA PRO A 384 4.86 -41.94 11.61
C PRO A 384 4.18 -43.29 11.84
N ALA A 385 4.92 -44.29 12.36
CA ALA A 385 4.38 -45.60 12.75
C ALA A 385 3.28 -45.53 13.83
N LEU A 386 3.09 -44.38 14.47
CA LEU A 386 2.08 -44.17 15.50
C LEU A 386 0.71 -43.75 14.92
N LEU A 387 0.64 -43.33 13.64
CA LEU A 387 -0.62 -43.02 12.97
C LEU A 387 -1.20 -44.26 12.28
N VAL A 388 -2.47 -44.54 12.56
CA VAL A 388 -3.24 -45.60 11.92
C VAL A 388 -3.98 -45.03 10.71
N ASP A 389 -4.29 -45.86 9.71
CA ASP A 389 -5.12 -45.45 8.58
C ASP A 389 -6.52 -45.01 9.08
N GLY A 390 -7.02 -43.90 8.55
CA GLY A 390 -8.24 -43.25 9.00
C GLY A 390 -8.00 -42.12 10.01
N SER A 391 -8.91 -41.99 10.98
CA SER A 391 -8.92 -40.89 11.95
C SER A 391 -8.10 -41.23 13.20
N ASN A 392 -7.20 -40.32 13.58
CA ASN A 392 -6.37 -40.41 14.78
C ASN A 392 -6.71 -39.26 15.73
N THR A 393 -6.50 -39.46 17.03
CA THR A 393 -6.73 -38.42 18.05
C THR A 393 -5.42 -38.04 18.75
N LEU A 394 -5.02 -36.77 18.66
CA LEU A 394 -3.84 -36.23 19.32
C LEU A 394 -4.25 -35.23 20.41
N GLN A 395 -4.05 -35.57 21.67
CA GLN A 395 -4.22 -34.65 22.80
C GLN A 395 -2.87 -34.02 23.17
N VAL A 396 -2.86 -32.70 23.29
CA VAL A 396 -1.69 -31.89 23.66
C VAL A 396 -2.03 -31.06 24.89
N GLN A 397 -1.30 -31.29 25.98
CA GLN A 397 -1.31 -30.42 27.16
C GLN A 397 -0.01 -29.64 27.25
N ALA A 398 -0.11 -28.30 27.25
CA ALA A 398 1.06 -27.43 27.26
C ALA A 398 0.81 -26.15 28.05
N LYS A 399 1.85 -25.61 28.68
CA LYS A 399 1.79 -24.32 29.39
C LYS A 399 3.05 -23.50 29.18
N GLY A 400 2.89 -22.19 28.95
CA GLY A 400 4.05 -21.31 28.74
C GLY A 400 3.68 -19.84 28.55
N LYS A 401 4.70 -18.98 28.57
CA LYS A 401 4.59 -17.58 28.13
C LYS A 401 5.07 -17.51 26.68
N LEU A 402 4.14 -17.28 25.76
CA LEU A 402 4.41 -17.31 24.32
C LEU A 402 5.52 -16.33 23.92
N ASP A 403 6.36 -16.72 22.96
CA ASP A 403 7.30 -15.81 22.32
C ASP A 403 6.57 -15.08 21.18
N ASP A 404 6.35 -13.77 21.34
CA ASP A 404 5.64 -12.92 20.38
C ASP A 404 6.43 -12.68 19.08
N ARG A 405 7.69 -13.10 19.04
CA ARG A 405 8.55 -13.03 17.85
C ARG A 405 8.48 -14.29 16.99
N PHE A 406 7.97 -15.40 17.53
CA PHE A 406 7.77 -16.63 16.77
C PHE A 406 6.44 -16.55 16.02
N GLY A 407 6.51 -16.30 14.71
CA GLY A 407 5.35 -16.35 13.84
C GLY A 407 5.61 -15.76 12.47
N TYR A 408 4.81 -16.20 11.48
CA TYR A 408 4.94 -15.80 10.07
C TYR A 408 6.39 -15.95 9.55
N LEU A 409 6.97 -17.13 9.79
CA LEU A 409 8.36 -17.45 9.46
C LEU A 409 8.59 -17.58 7.94
N ASP A 410 7.52 -17.77 7.17
CA ASP A 410 7.45 -17.88 5.71
C ASP A 410 7.25 -16.55 4.99
N GLN A 411 7.41 -15.40 5.65
CA GLN A 411 7.30 -14.10 4.96
C GLN A 411 8.30 -13.99 3.80
N ALA A 412 7.81 -13.69 2.59
CA ALA A 412 8.67 -13.53 1.41
C ALA A 412 9.63 -12.33 1.53
N ARG A 413 9.27 -11.32 2.31
CA ARG A 413 10.10 -10.14 2.57
C ARG A 413 10.19 -9.85 4.07
N ASP A 414 11.41 -9.72 4.60
CA ASP A 414 11.59 -9.37 6.01
C ASP A 414 11.51 -7.86 6.21
N VAL A 415 10.33 -7.39 6.63
CA VAL A 415 10.08 -5.97 6.90
C VAL A 415 11.01 -5.38 7.96
N GLN A 416 11.55 -6.21 8.87
CA GLN A 416 12.48 -5.75 9.92
C GLN A 416 13.87 -5.42 9.37
N LYS A 417 14.19 -5.87 8.15
CA LYS A 417 15.43 -5.57 7.42
C LYS A 417 15.33 -4.28 6.59
N LEU A 418 14.13 -3.71 6.41
CA LEU A 418 13.89 -2.47 5.66
C LEU A 418 14.21 -1.24 6.52
N ALA A 419 14.58 -0.10 5.92
CA ALA A 419 14.87 1.16 6.62
C ALA A 419 13.73 2.19 6.61
N HIS A 420 12.65 1.94 5.83
CA HIS A 420 11.63 2.93 5.49
C HIS A 420 10.66 3.25 6.65
N GLU A 421 10.39 4.55 6.90
CA GLU A 421 9.54 5.03 8.01
C GLU A 421 8.10 4.49 7.94
N SER A 422 7.54 4.36 6.73
CA SER A 422 6.17 3.87 6.54
C SER A 422 5.94 2.42 6.99
N VAL A 423 7.00 1.61 7.11
CA VAL A 423 6.91 0.23 7.61
C VAL A 423 6.44 0.21 9.08
N ARG A 424 6.71 1.27 9.85
CA ARG A 424 6.29 1.38 11.25
C ARG A 424 4.77 1.43 11.40
N GLN A 425 4.06 1.96 10.40
CA GLN A 425 2.60 2.10 10.41
C GLN A 425 1.87 0.77 10.25
N LEU A 426 2.58 -0.31 9.89
CA LEU A 426 1.99 -1.62 9.65
C LEU A 426 1.73 -2.41 10.94
N GLY A 427 2.26 -1.96 12.07
CA GLY A 427 2.39 -2.79 13.27
C GLY A 427 3.38 -3.94 13.04
N LEU A 428 4.21 -4.25 14.04
CA LEU A 428 5.29 -5.25 13.89
C LEU A 428 5.18 -6.40 14.89
N ARG A 429 4.19 -6.38 15.79
CA ARG A 429 3.98 -7.46 16.78
C ARG A 429 3.16 -8.57 16.15
N ASN A 430 3.69 -9.80 16.15
CA ASN A 430 2.95 -10.97 15.63
C ASN A 430 1.74 -11.36 16.49
N SER A 431 1.79 -11.00 17.77
CA SER A 431 0.74 -11.20 18.77
C SER A 431 0.91 -10.19 19.88
N ILE A 432 -0.12 -10.01 20.70
CA ILE A 432 -0.06 -9.15 21.88
C ILE A 432 -0.42 -9.99 23.09
N PHE A 433 0.49 -10.12 24.05
CA PHE A 433 0.24 -10.81 25.31
C PHE A 433 0.51 -9.87 26.48
N HIS A 434 -0.36 -8.87 26.61
CA HIS A 434 -0.30 -7.82 27.62
C HIS A 434 -1.20 -8.17 28.81
N ARG A 435 -0.98 -7.52 29.96
CA ARG A 435 -1.83 -7.74 31.16
C ARG A 435 -3.28 -7.26 30.97
N ASP A 436 -3.48 -6.30 30.07
CA ASP A 436 -4.77 -5.63 29.83
C ASP A 436 -5.41 -6.02 28.48
N TYR A 437 -4.67 -6.75 27.63
CA TYR A 437 -5.11 -7.14 26.29
C TYR A 437 -4.38 -8.40 25.79
N VAL A 438 -5.10 -9.30 25.16
CA VAL A 438 -4.58 -10.52 24.54
C VAL A 438 -5.04 -10.62 23.08
N ALA A 439 -4.09 -10.77 22.17
CA ALA A 439 -4.28 -11.06 20.75
C ALA A 439 -3.44 -12.28 20.37
N LEU A 440 -4.06 -13.46 20.29
CA LEU A 440 -3.41 -14.69 19.83
C LEU A 440 -3.76 -14.92 18.37
N MET A 441 -2.88 -14.46 17.48
CA MET A 441 -3.03 -14.63 16.04
C MET A 441 -2.60 -16.03 15.60
N PRO A 442 -3.22 -16.62 14.56
CA PRO A 442 -2.91 -17.99 14.15
C PRO A 442 -1.45 -18.17 13.73
N GLY A 443 -0.83 -17.14 13.14
CA GLY A 443 0.57 -17.18 12.72
C GLY A 443 1.60 -17.34 13.84
N ILE A 444 1.23 -17.22 15.13
CA ILE A 444 2.15 -17.47 16.26
C ILE A 444 2.10 -18.90 16.83
N PHE A 445 1.29 -19.77 16.20
CA PHE A 445 1.17 -21.19 16.56
C PHE A 445 0.83 -21.37 18.05
N TRP A 446 -0.17 -20.62 18.54
CA TRP A 446 -0.62 -20.71 19.94
C TRP A 446 -1.38 -22.01 20.24
N TYR A 447 -1.85 -22.69 19.21
CA TYR A 447 -2.36 -24.06 19.24
C TYR A 447 -1.57 -24.92 18.24
N PRO A 448 -1.59 -26.26 18.34
CA PRO A 448 -0.89 -27.14 17.41
C PRO A 448 -1.50 -27.01 16.02
N ILE A 449 -0.67 -26.66 15.04
CA ILE A 449 -1.03 -26.63 13.62
C ILE A 449 -0.24 -27.74 12.92
N SER A 450 -0.85 -28.46 11.99
CA SER A 450 -0.15 -29.50 11.22
C SER A 450 1.01 -28.90 10.44
N GLY A 451 2.04 -29.70 10.15
CA GLY A 451 3.17 -29.29 9.32
C GLY A 451 4.13 -28.27 9.96
N PRO A 452 5.22 -27.91 9.27
CA PRO A 452 6.11 -26.84 9.69
C PRO A 452 5.46 -25.45 9.53
N ALA A 453 6.02 -24.47 10.25
CA ALA A 453 5.65 -23.06 10.24
C ALA A 453 6.11 -22.30 8.98
N VAL A 454 6.75 -22.99 8.03
CA VAL A 454 7.16 -22.45 6.72
C VAL A 454 6.46 -23.19 5.58
N GLY A 455 6.31 -22.53 4.42
CA GLY A 455 5.69 -23.13 3.23
C GLY A 455 4.18 -23.37 3.35
N ARG A 456 3.47 -22.62 4.22
CA ARG A 456 2.01 -22.76 4.39
C ARG A 456 1.21 -22.22 3.19
N ASP A 457 1.85 -21.42 2.37
CA ASP A 457 1.33 -20.79 1.16
C ASP A 457 1.63 -21.60 -0.12
N GLN A 458 2.43 -22.67 -0.03
CA GLN A 458 2.67 -23.63 -1.10
C GLN A 458 1.48 -24.59 -1.24
N ILE A 459 0.29 -24.04 -1.49
CA ILE A 459 -0.97 -24.78 -1.46
C ILE A 459 -1.04 -25.90 -2.52
N GLU A 460 -0.23 -25.80 -3.58
CA GLU A 460 -0.11 -26.83 -4.61
C GLU A 460 0.42 -28.15 -4.05
N SER A 461 1.40 -28.08 -3.14
CA SER A 461 1.99 -29.24 -2.48
C SER A 461 1.33 -29.56 -1.14
N ARG A 462 0.83 -28.53 -0.46
CA ARG A 462 0.25 -28.62 0.88
C ARG A 462 -1.04 -27.80 0.97
N PRO A 463 -2.22 -28.38 0.73
CA PRO A 463 -3.48 -27.67 0.91
C PRO A 463 -3.62 -27.14 2.35
N ARG A 464 -4.34 -26.03 2.49
CA ARG A 464 -4.68 -25.52 3.83
C ARG A 464 -5.62 -26.50 4.53
N ASP A 465 -5.31 -26.79 5.79
CA ASP A 465 -6.23 -27.48 6.69
C ASP A 465 -7.50 -26.67 6.85
N VAL A 466 -8.67 -27.31 6.76
CA VAL A 466 -9.96 -26.69 7.08
C VAL A 466 -10.69 -27.60 8.06
N PHE A 467 -10.98 -27.08 9.26
CA PHE A 467 -11.44 -27.90 10.39
C PHE A 467 -12.52 -27.20 11.21
N THR A 468 -13.27 -27.97 11.99
CA THR A 468 -14.29 -27.44 12.92
C THR A 468 -13.76 -27.31 14.34
N THR A 469 -14.34 -26.42 15.14
CA THR A 469 -13.82 -26.11 16.48
C THR A 469 -14.91 -26.23 17.56
N ASP A 470 -14.52 -26.70 18.76
CA ASP A 470 -15.30 -26.64 20.01
C ASP A 470 -14.36 -26.36 21.19
N LEU A 471 -14.13 -25.08 21.46
CA LEU A 471 -13.15 -24.62 22.47
C LEU A 471 -13.85 -23.93 23.64
N LYS A 472 -13.37 -24.20 24.85
CA LYS A 472 -13.70 -23.44 26.06
C LYS A 472 -12.54 -22.53 26.44
N ILE A 473 -12.81 -21.24 26.57
CA ILE A 473 -11.81 -20.22 26.87
C ILE A 473 -12.11 -19.65 28.25
N THR A 474 -11.14 -19.74 29.16
CA THR A 474 -11.22 -19.16 30.50
C THR A 474 -10.36 -17.90 30.56
N VAL A 475 -10.94 -16.81 31.04
CA VAL A 475 -10.32 -15.48 31.15
C VAL A 475 -10.61 -14.85 32.52
N PRO A 476 -9.89 -13.78 32.91
CA PRO A 476 -10.22 -13.02 34.11
C PRO A 476 -11.69 -12.54 34.11
N ARG A 477 -12.23 -12.29 35.31
CA ARG A 477 -13.60 -11.81 35.46
C ARG A 477 -13.82 -10.49 34.68
N LYS A 478 -14.98 -10.34 34.05
CA LYS A 478 -15.42 -9.20 33.20
C LYS A 478 -14.78 -9.13 31.82
N TRP A 479 -13.74 -9.92 31.53
CA TRP A 479 -13.17 -9.96 30.20
C TRP A 479 -14.16 -10.60 29.22
N GLN A 480 -14.22 -10.05 28.02
CA GLN A 480 -14.92 -10.63 26.88
C GLN A 480 -13.90 -11.28 25.95
N VAL A 481 -14.36 -12.28 25.19
CA VAL A 481 -13.56 -13.01 24.22
C VAL A 481 -14.24 -12.92 22.86
N ALA A 482 -13.44 -12.69 21.82
CA ALA A 482 -13.82 -12.87 20.42
C ALA A 482 -13.00 -14.01 19.81
N MET A 483 -13.73 -14.93 19.18
CA MET A 483 -13.24 -16.09 18.45
C MET A 483 -14.34 -16.48 17.47
N VAL A 484 -13.99 -17.17 16.38
CA VAL A 484 -14.98 -17.73 15.45
C VAL A 484 -16.02 -18.61 16.17
N GLY A 485 -17.29 -18.41 15.81
CA GLY A 485 -18.43 -19.09 16.42
C GLY A 485 -19.15 -18.25 17.48
N LYS A 486 -20.37 -18.64 17.83
CA LYS A 486 -21.18 -17.90 18.81
C LYS A 486 -20.61 -18.06 20.22
N ARG A 487 -20.41 -16.94 20.92
CA ARG A 487 -20.00 -16.91 22.34
C ARG A 487 -21.13 -17.39 23.25
N ILE A 488 -20.88 -18.46 23.99
CA ILE A 488 -21.80 -18.98 25.02
C ILE A 488 -21.09 -18.92 26.37
N GLU A 489 -21.58 -18.10 27.29
CA GLU A 489 -21.04 -18.01 28.65
C GLU A 489 -21.46 -19.24 29.48
N GLU A 490 -20.49 -19.88 30.14
CA GLU A 490 -20.73 -20.94 31.12
C GLU A 490 -20.64 -20.33 32.54
N GLU A 491 -21.57 -20.65 33.43
CA GLU A 491 -21.59 -20.12 34.80
C GLU A 491 -20.35 -20.57 35.60
N ASP A 492 -19.45 -19.63 35.89
CA ASP A 492 -18.37 -19.76 36.87
C ASP A 492 -18.36 -18.50 37.78
N GLN A 493 -18.20 -18.69 39.08
CA GLN A 493 -18.24 -17.62 40.08
C GLN A 493 -16.92 -16.84 40.20
N ILE A 494 -15.80 -17.40 39.76
CA ILE A 494 -14.44 -16.84 39.99
C ILE A 494 -13.83 -16.26 38.70
N GLN A 495 -13.98 -16.95 37.58
CA GLN A 495 -13.48 -16.55 36.26
C GLN A 495 -14.63 -16.47 35.25
N SER A 496 -14.39 -15.88 34.07
CA SER A 496 -15.38 -15.93 32.99
C SER A 496 -14.96 -17.05 32.03
N THR A 497 -15.85 -18.01 31.78
CA THR A 497 -15.60 -19.11 30.85
C THR A 497 -16.59 -19.04 29.69
N PHE A 498 -16.07 -19.08 28.48
CA PHE A 498 -16.85 -18.99 27.26
C PHE A 498 -16.60 -20.21 26.37
N ARG A 499 -17.66 -20.81 25.85
CA ARG A 499 -17.58 -21.88 24.85
C ARG A 499 -17.86 -21.31 23.46
N PHE A 500 -17.04 -21.68 22.50
CA PHE A 500 -17.16 -21.31 21.10
C PHE A 500 -17.25 -22.57 20.24
N ARG A 501 -18.23 -22.56 19.32
CA ARG A 501 -18.36 -23.57 18.26
C ARG A 501 -18.45 -22.87 16.92
N SER A 502 -17.54 -23.19 16.00
CA SER A 502 -17.49 -22.51 14.70
C SER A 502 -18.76 -22.71 13.87
N GLY A 503 -19.42 -23.88 13.97
CA GLY A 503 -20.61 -24.22 13.17
C GLY A 503 -20.29 -24.63 11.73
N ALA A 504 -19.31 -23.98 11.10
CA ALA A 504 -18.73 -24.33 9.82
C ALA A 504 -17.20 -24.52 9.92
N PRO A 505 -16.53 -25.15 8.94
CA PRO A 505 -15.08 -25.29 8.90
C PRO A 505 -14.36 -23.94 8.79
N VAL A 506 -13.19 -23.86 9.41
CA VAL A 506 -12.31 -22.69 9.40
C VAL A 506 -10.88 -23.13 9.09
N PRO A 507 -10.07 -22.28 8.43
CA PRO A 507 -8.69 -22.62 8.12
C PRO A 507 -7.73 -22.30 9.27
N GLU A 508 -8.16 -21.43 10.19
CA GLU A 508 -7.36 -20.96 11.31
C GLU A 508 -8.22 -20.30 12.39
N ILE A 509 -7.63 -20.09 13.57
CA ILE A 509 -8.30 -19.48 14.73
C ILE A 509 -7.46 -18.32 15.27
N ALA A 510 -8.05 -17.12 15.27
CA ALA A 510 -7.60 -16.00 16.09
C ALA A 510 -8.40 -15.96 17.40
N LEU A 511 -7.76 -15.53 18.50
CA LEU A 511 -8.39 -15.33 19.80
C LEU A 511 -8.03 -13.95 20.34
N LEU A 512 -9.06 -13.12 20.54
CA LEU A 512 -8.93 -11.77 21.09
C LEU A 512 -9.63 -11.73 22.45
N ALA A 513 -8.97 -11.21 23.48
CA ALA A 513 -9.55 -11.09 24.81
C ALA A 513 -9.09 -9.84 25.53
N ALA A 514 -10.04 -9.09 26.09
CA ALA A 514 -9.81 -7.91 26.90
C ALA A 514 -11.06 -7.59 27.72
N ASN A 515 -10.98 -6.58 28.58
CA ASN A 515 -12.16 -5.98 29.21
C ASN A 515 -12.88 -5.04 28.24
N PHE A 516 -13.44 -5.61 27.16
CA PHE A 516 -14.18 -4.88 26.13
C PHE A 516 -15.54 -4.41 26.62
N ASP A 517 -15.98 -3.26 26.12
CA ASP A 517 -17.41 -2.95 26.02
C ASP A 517 -17.94 -3.54 24.70
N GLN A 518 -19.24 -3.85 24.67
CA GLN A 518 -19.89 -4.52 23.54
C GLN A 518 -21.15 -3.79 23.07
N ARG A 519 -21.41 -3.87 21.76
CA ARG A 519 -22.69 -3.56 21.12
C ARG A 519 -23.05 -4.69 20.17
N ASN A 520 -24.32 -5.08 20.12
CA ASN A 520 -24.76 -6.14 19.24
C ASN A 520 -26.07 -5.80 18.53
N ILE A 521 -26.28 -6.45 17.39
CA ILE A 521 -27.52 -6.42 16.63
C ILE A 521 -27.65 -7.69 15.81
N THR A 522 -28.85 -8.25 15.71
CA THR A 522 -29.14 -9.37 14.82
C THR A 522 -29.78 -8.86 13.53
N ILE A 523 -29.19 -9.18 12.38
CA ILE A 523 -29.68 -8.77 11.06
C ILE A 523 -29.78 -10.01 10.17
N GLU A 524 -30.96 -10.28 9.60
CA GLU A 524 -31.22 -11.44 8.71
C GLU A 524 -30.78 -12.81 9.28
N GLY A 525 -30.74 -12.95 10.61
CA GLY A 525 -30.36 -14.18 11.32
C GLY A 525 -28.87 -14.28 11.71
N VAL A 526 -28.06 -13.26 11.41
CA VAL A 526 -26.64 -13.17 11.80
C VAL A 526 -26.49 -12.20 12.96
N ASP A 527 -25.80 -12.62 14.03
CA ASP A 527 -25.47 -11.76 15.18
C ASP A 527 -24.21 -10.95 14.85
N PHE A 528 -24.34 -9.63 14.72
CA PHE A 528 -23.20 -8.72 14.58
C PHE A 528 -22.83 -8.17 15.95
N GLU A 529 -21.56 -8.32 16.35
CA GLU A 529 -21.08 -7.86 17.65
C GLU A 529 -19.81 -7.01 17.50
N VAL A 530 -19.85 -5.79 18.03
CA VAL A 530 -18.69 -4.89 18.05
C VAL A 530 -18.10 -4.85 19.45
N LEU A 531 -16.82 -5.20 19.55
CA LEU A 531 -16.02 -5.20 20.78
C LEU A 531 -14.98 -4.08 20.71
N PHE A 532 -15.03 -3.15 21.66
CA PHE A 532 -14.21 -1.93 21.63
C PHE A 532 -13.78 -1.50 23.02
N ASN A 533 -12.82 -0.58 23.08
CA ASN A 533 -12.39 0.02 24.34
C ASN A 533 -13.48 0.96 24.87
N ARG A 534 -13.84 0.85 26.15
CA ARG A 534 -14.84 1.73 26.78
C ARG A 534 -14.55 3.23 26.61
N LYS A 535 -13.29 3.63 26.51
CA LYS A 535 -12.91 5.04 26.27
C LYS A 535 -13.34 5.56 24.90
N HIS A 536 -13.58 4.67 23.94
CA HIS A 536 -13.94 5.00 22.56
C HIS A 536 -15.46 4.96 22.33
N LEU A 537 -16.27 4.91 23.40
CA LEU A 537 -17.73 4.87 23.30
C LEU A 537 -18.31 6.08 22.54
N GLN A 538 -17.72 7.27 22.70
CA GLN A 538 -18.18 8.50 22.03
C GLN A 538 -18.17 8.38 20.49
N ASN A 539 -17.30 7.54 19.94
CA ASN A 539 -17.24 7.30 18.50
C ASN A 539 -18.52 6.62 17.96
N PHE A 540 -19.21 5.82 18.79
CA PHE A 540 -20.49 5.21 18.42
C PHE A 540 -21.65 6.20 18.47
N ASP A 541 -21.58 7.22 19.31
CA ASP A 541 -22.64 8.22 19.41
C ASP A 541 -22.79 8.98 18.08
N SER A 542 -21.68 9.22 17.36
CA SER A 542 -21.70 9.82 16.02
C SER A 542 -22.31 8.92 14.95
N LEU A 543 -22.27 7.60 15.14
CA LEU A 543 -22.88 6.63 14.23
C LEU A 543 -24.39 6.45 14.47
N SER A 544 -24.93 6.99 15.57
CA SER A 544 -26.36 6.87 15.88
C SER A 544 -27.26 7.42 14.78
N LEU A 545 -26.86 8.53 14.13
CA LEU A 545 -27.57 9.16 13.01
C LEU A 545 -27.75 8.21 11.81
N ILE A 546 -26.77 7.32 11.59
CA ILE A 546 -26.73 6.43 10.41
C ILE A 546 -27.00 4.97 10.76
N GLN A 547 -27.41 4.65 11.99
CA GLN A 547 -27.61 3.28 12.44
C GLN A 547 -28.61 2.52 11.55
N GLU A 548 -29.74 3.14 11.21
CA GLU A 548 -30.75 2.54 10.33
C GLU A 548 -30.23 2.33 8.90
N HIS A 549 -29.44 3.28 8.38
CA HIS A 549 -28.82 3.18 7.06
C HIS A 549 -27.83 2.02 7.00
N ILE A 550 -26.97 1.86 8.02
CA ILE A 550 -26.06 0.72 8.15
C ILE A 550 -26.86 -0.60 8.18
N GLN A 551 -27.93 -0.68 8.99
CA GLN A 551 -28.75 -1.90 9.07
C GLN A 551 -29.41 -2.26 7.75
N LYS A 552 -30.02 -1.29 7.06
CA LYS A 552 -30.64 -1.49 5.74
C LYS A 552 -29.60 -1.93 4.72
N TRP A 553 -28.42 -1.30 4.73
CA TRP A 553 -27.32 -1.66 3.84
C TRP A 553 -26.84 -3.09 4.07
N VAL A 554 -26.55 -3.48 5.32
CA VAL A 554 -26.12 -4.85 5.66
C VAL A 554 -27.23 -5.88 5.34
N SER A 555 -28.49 -5.58 5.66
CA SER A 555 -29.64 -6.44 5.33
C SER A 555 -29.76 -6.67 3.83
N ALA A 556 -29.60 -5.62 3.01
CA ALA A 556 -29.63 -5.75 1.56
C ALA A 556 -28.53 -6.70 1.04
N ARG A 557 -27.29 -6.62 1.58
CA ARG A 557 -26.18 -7.48 1.13
C ARG A 557 -26.40 -8.94 1.55
N LEU A 558 -26.90 -9.18 2.75
CA LEU A 558 -27.29 -10.53 3.20
C LEU A 558 -28.43 -11.11 2.36
N LYS A 559 -29.42 -10.29 1.96
CA LYS A 559 -30.51 -10.71 1.07
C LYS A 559 -30.00 -11.01 -0.34
N ASN A 560 -29.16 -10.16 -0.90
CA ASN A 560 -28.56 -10.36 -2.22
C ASN A 560 -27.70 -11.63 -2.24
N ALA A 561 -26.90 -11.86 -1.20
CA ALA A 561 -26.13 -13.08 -1.03
C ALA A 561 -27.04 -14.32 -0.99
N ARG A 562 -28.15 -14.26 -0.20
CA ARG A 562 -29.15 -15.34 -0.14
C ARG A 562 -29.85 -15.56 -1.48
N ALA A 563 -30.15 -14.50 -2.24
CA ALA A 563 -30.71 -14.59 -3.59
C ALA A 563 -29.74 -15.27 -4.56
N ALA A 564 -28.45 -14.97 -4.45
CA ALA A 564 -27.37 -15.70 -5.12
C ALA A 564 -27.07 -17.06 -4.48
N SER A 565 -27.95 -17.60 -3.62
CA SER A 565 -27.81 -18.90 -2.95
C SER A 565 -26.59 -19.04 -2.01
N LEU A 566 -25.96 -17.94 -1.61
CA LEU A 566 -24.80 -17.87 -0.73
C LEU A 566 -25.19 -17.35 0.66
N GLU A 567 -25.60 -18.27 1.54
CA GLU A 567 -25.84 -17.92 2.95
C GLU A 567 -24.53 -17.77 3.74
N TYR A 568 -24.56 -16.85 4.72
CA TYR A 568 -23.47 -16.65 5.66
C TYR A 568 -23.31 -17.91 6.53
N PRO A 569 -22.11 -18.51 6.61
CA PRO A 569 -21.93 -19.86 7.16
C PRO A 569 -21.79 -19.91 8.69
N TYR A 570 -21.54 -18.77 9.34
CA TYR A 570 -21.38 -18.68 10.79
C TYR A 570 -22.62 -18.05 11.44
N GLN A 571 -22.72 -18.10 12.77
CA GLN A 571 -23.84 -17.48 13.49
C GLN A 571 -23.56 -16.03 13.93
N THR A 572 -22.29 -15.70 14.13
CA THR A 572 -21.87 -14.41 14.69
C THR A 572 -20.70 -13.87 13.88
N PHE A 573 -20.75 -12.57 13.58
CA PHE A 573 -19.63 -11.83 12.99
C PHE A 573 -19.14 -10.77 13.98
N TYR A 574 -17.89 -10.89 14.43
CA TYR A 574 -17.30 -9.96 15.39
C TYR A 574 -16.54 -8.84 14.68
N ILE A 575 -16.72 -7.60 15.11
CA ILE A 575 -15.83 -6.49 14.77
C ILE A 575 -15.07 -6.14 16.04
N VAL A 576 -13.75 -6.36 16.04
CA VAL A 576 -12.92 -6.27 17.25
C VAL A 576 -11.90 -5.17 17.09
N GLU A 577 -11.90 -4.24 18.04
CA GLU A 577 -10.87 -3.21 18.11
C GLU A 577 -9.53 -3.79 18.60
N VAL A 578 -8.45 -3.49 17.89
CA VAL A 578 -7.09 -4.01 18.17
C VAL A 578 -6.07 -2.88 18.32
N PRO A 579 -5.02 -3.05 19.15
CA PRO A 579 -3.94 -2.07 19.27
C PRO A 579 -3.21 -1.85 17.94
N SER A 580 -2.80 -0.62 17.63
CA SER A 580 -2.15 -0.27 16.35
C SER A 580 -0.76 -0.86 16.15
N ASN A 581 -0.14 -1.41 17.19
CA ASN A 581 1.15 -2.11 17.10
C ASN A 581 1.02 -3.59 16.71
N LEU A 582 -0.21 -4.14 16.69
CA LEU A 582 -0.49 -5.46 16.10
C LEU A 582 -0.23 -5.39 14.60
N ARG A 583 0.54 -6.34 14.08
CA ARG A 583 0.85 -6.37 12.64
C ARG A 583 -0.39 -6.60 11.80
N ILE A 584 -0.42 -5.98 10.62
CA ILE A 584 -1.55 -6.09 9.69
C ILE A 584 -1.34 -7.08 8.54
N PHE A 585 -0.10 -7.54 8.31
CA PHE A 585 0.28 -8.43 7.20
C PHE A 585 0.64 -9.84 7.68
N GLY A 586 0.51 -10.83 6.82
CA GLY A 586 0.75 -12.25 7.09
C GLY A 586 2.12 -12.74 6.63
N GLY A 587 2.26 -14.06 6.55
CA GLY A 587 3.41 -14.75 5.96
C GLY A 587 3.16 -15.10 4.49
N GLY A 588 4.03 -15.95 3.93
CA GLY A 588 3.96 -16.41 2.55
C GLY A 588 4.34 -15.36 1.50
N TRP A 589 4.15 -15.72 0.23
CA TRP A 589 4.48 -14.94 -0.96
C TRP A 589 3.70 -13.63 -1.05
N ARG A 590 2.41 -13.67 -0.67
CA ARG A 590 1.50 -12.53 -0.75
C ARG A 590 1.61 -11.60 0.45
N MET A 591 1.94 -12.14 1.63
CA MET A 591 1.91 -11.40 2.89
C MET A 591 0.57 -10.64 3.09
N ASP A 592 -0.53 -11.34 2.83
CA ASP A 592 -1.92 -10.84 2.85
C ASP A 592 -2.34 -10.33 4.25
N SER A 593 -3.48 -9.64 4.35
CA SER A 593 -3.91 -9.07 5.62
C SER A 593 -4.26 -10.15 6.65
N VAL A 594 -3.80 -9.98 7.89
CA VAL A 594 -4.18 -10.84 9.03
C VAL A 594 -5.29 -10.23 9.88
N LEU A 595 -5.86 -9.11 9.45
CA LEU A 595 -6.95 -8.43 10.14
C LEU A 595 -8.33 -9.03 9.81
N GLN A 596 -8.38 -10.03 8.94
CA GLN A 596 -9.62 -10.65 8.45
C GLN A 596 -9.68 -12.14 8.83
N PRO A 597 -9.55 -12.52 10.12
CA PRO A 597 -9.67 -13.91 10.52
C PRO A 597 -11.13 -14.41 10.39
N PRO A 598 -11.36 -15.73 10.30
CA PRO A 598 -12.70 -16.28 10.16
C PRO A 598 -13.68 -15.81 11.25
N GLY A 599 -14.90 -15.46 10.83
CA GLY A 599 -15.98 -14.97 11.68
C GLY A 599 -15.74 -13.59 12.28
N MET A 600 -14.68 -12.87 11.91
CA MET A 600 -14.33 -11.60 12.55
C MET A 600 -13.66 -10.60 11.59
N MET A 601 -13.66 -9.33 12.01
CA MET A 601 -12.90 -8.24 11.42
C MET A 601 -12.14 -7.50 12.52
N LEU A 602 -10.84 -7.36 12.37
CA LEU A 602 -9.98 -6.63 13.31
C LEU A 602 -9.77 -5.20 12.80
N ILE A 603 -10.18 -4.20 13.58
CA ILE A 603 -10.01 -2.79 13.25
C ILE A 603 -9.04 -2.16 14.24
N ARG A 604 -8.00 -1.50 13.77
CA ARG A 604 -7.01 -0.89 14.66
C ARG A 604 -7.61 0.30 15.43
N GLU A 605 -7.10 0.58 16.63
CA GLU A 605 -7.47 1.79 17.41
C GLU A 605 -7.35 3.09 16.56
N THR A 606 -6.35 3.14 15.67
CA THR A 606 -6.11 4.26 14.75
C THR A 606 -7.06 4.34 13.56
N SER A 607 -7.77 3.26 13.28
CA SER A 607 -8.60 3.04 12.08
C SER A 607 -10.07 2.85 12.43
N PHE A 608 -10.40 2.76 13.72
CA PHE A 608 -11.77 2.77 14.18
C PHE A 608 -12.36 4.16 13.87
N PRO A 609 -13.65 4.29 13.50
CA PRO A 609 -14.28 5.60 13.32
C PRO A 609 -13.99 6.44 14.56
N THR A 610 -13.22 7.50 14.40
CA THR A 610 -12.59 8.27 15.48
C THR A 610 -13.05 9.73 15.37
N GLU A 611 -12.50 10.63 16.20
CA GLU A 611 -12.67 12.10 16.11
C GLU A 611 -12.75 12.69 14.67
N PRO A 612 -11.98 12.21 13.66
CA PRO A 612 -12.09 12.70 12.28
C PRO A 612 -13.44 12.42 11.63
N PHE A 613 -14.05 11.26 11.90
CA PHE A 613 -15.39 10.95 11.41
C PHE A 613 -16.43 11.87 12.04
N ASN A 614 -16.21 12.34 13.29
CA ASN A 614 -17.12 13.30 13.91
C ASN A 614 -17.16 14.63 13.15
N LYS A 615 -16.05 15.06 12.54
CA LYS A 615 -16.05 16.27 11.69
C LYS A 615 -16.91 16.09 10.45
N VAL A 616 -17.02 14.89 9.89
CA VAL A 616 -17.97 14.62 8.78
C VAL A 616 -19.39 14.93 9.22
N VAL A 617 -19.76 14.57 10.45
CA VAL A 617 -21.08 14.89 11.03
C VAL A 617 -21.26 16.40 11.28
N ASP A 618 -20.18 17.12 11.61
CA ASP A 618 -20.25 18.58 11.76
C ASP A 618 -20.35 19.28 10.38
N VAL A 619 -19.62 18.79 9.37
CA VAL A 619 -19.62 19.27 7.98
C VAL A 619 -20.96 18.98 7.30
N SER A 620 -21.62 17.85 7.62
CA SER A 620 -22.94 17.51 7.07
C SER A 620 -24.01 18.54 7.42
N ARG A 621 -23.88 19.27 8.53
CA ARG A 621 -24.79 20.37 8.87
C ARG A 621 -24.67 21.58 7.95
N ILE A 622 -23.54 21.71 7.26
CA ILE A 622 -23.24 22.81 6.35
C ILE A 622 -23.49 22.37 4.90
N TYR A 623 -23.07 21.17 4.53
CA TYR A 623 -23.08 20.68 3.14
C TYR A 623 -24.06 19.54 2.87
N GLY A 624 -24.49 18.81 3.90
CA GLY A 624 -25.39 17.66 3.80
C GLY A 624 -26.88 18.01 3.82
N GLY A 625 -27.23 19.25 3.47
CA GLY A 625 -28.63 19.68 3.43
C GLY A 625 -29.21 20.08 4.79
N SER A 626 -30.48 20.50 4.77
CA SER A 626 -31.16 21.06 5.96
C SER A 626 -32.03 20.04 6.69
N GLY A 627 -32.38 18.93 6.03
CA GLY A 627 -33.14 17.83 6.62
C GLY A 627 -32.25 16.82 7.35
N GLU A 628 -32.78 16.20 8.40
CA GLU A 628 -32.07 15.14 9.15
C GLU A 628 -31.75 13.92 8.29
N GLU A 629 -32.63 13.56 7.34
CA GLU A 629 -32.43 12.46 6.39
C GLU A 629 -31.34 12.77 5.36
N GLU A 630 -31.29 14.00 4.82
CA GLU A 630 -30.23 14.44 3.91
C GLU A 630 -28.86 14.39 4.61
N GLN A 631 -28.82 14.85 5.87
CA GLN A 631 -27.60 14.79 6.69
C GLN A 631 -27.19 13.36 7.00
N ALA A 632 -28.15 12.47 7.31
CA ALA A 632 -27.88 11.06 7.54
C ALA A 632 -27.34 10.37 6.28
N ASN A 633 -27.89 10.66 5.11
CA ASN A 633 -27.39 10.16 3.82
C ASN A 633 -25.96 10.63 3.56
N TYR A 634 -25.69 11.92 3.72
CA TYR A 634 -24.35 12.48 3.57
C TYR A 634 -23.33 11.78 4.50
N VAL A 635 -23.67 11.65 5.79
CA VAL A 635 -22.81 10.99 6.78
C VAL A 635 -22.63 9.50 6.45
N PHE A 636 -23.66 8.84 5.95
CA PHE A 636 -23.62 7.42 5.59
C PHE A 636 -22.71 7.16 4.38
N GLU A 637 -22.79 7.99 3.34
CA GLU A 637 -21.91 7.90 2.17
C GLU A 637 -20.43 8.05 2.57
N HIS A 638 -20.11 9.07 3.36
CA HIS A 638 -18.74 9.29 3.83
C HIS A 638 -18.26 8.21 4.83
N PHE A 639 -19.18 7.59 5.59
CA PHE A 639 -18.87 6.43 6.42
C PHE A 639 -18.46 5.23 5.60
N LEU A 640 -19.16 5.00 4.49
CA LEU A 640 -18.82 3.94 3.56
C LEU A 640 -17.47 4.22 2.86
N GLU A 641 -17.25 5.45 2.37
CA GLU A 641 -15.98 5.90 1.79
C GLU A 641 -14.79 5.70 2.72
N TYR A 642 -14.96 6.03 4.02
CA TYR A 642 -13.92 5.83 5.04
C TYR A 642 -13.34 4.41 5.02
N PHE A 643 -14.17 3.41 4.74
CA PHE A 643 -13.76 2.00 4.69
C PHE A 643 -13.48 1.46 3.27
N TYR A 644 -13.97 2.11 2.21
CA TYR A 644 -13.68 1.72 0.82
C TYR A 644 -12.23 1.94 0.43
N ASP A 645 -11.66 3.07 0.85
CA ASP A 645 -10.29 3.44 0.52
C ASP A 645 -9.23 2.75 1.38
N ASP A 646 -9.63 1.83 2.26
CA ASP A 646 -8.69 1.15 3.14
C ASP A 646 -7.89 0.05 2.43
N MET A 647 -6.77 0.47 1.85
CA MET A 647 -5.81 -0.43 1.22
C MET A 647 -4.81 -1.06 2.20
N GLN A 648 -4.95 -0.87 3.52
CA GLN A 648 -4.08 -1.49 4.53
C GLN A 648 -4.65 -2.82 5.08
N GLY A 649 -5.73 -3.33 4.47
CA GLY A 649 -6.33 -4.61 4.82
C GLY A 649 -7.35 -4.54 5.97
N SER A 650 -7.64 -3.34 6.51
CA SER A 650 -8.69 -3.14 7.52
C SER A 650 -10.07 -2.80 6.94
N SER A 651 -10.33 -3.12 5.66
CA SER A 651 -11.67 -2.97 5.07
C SER A 651 -12.65 -4.03 5.62
N PRO A 652 -13.71 -3.63 6.36
CA PRO A 652 -14.72 -4.56 6.90
C PRO A 652 -15.52 -5.26 5.80
N PHE A 653 -15.61 -4.67 4.60
CA PHE A 653 -16.32 -5.24 3.46
C PHE A 653 -15.60 -6.49 2.94
N ALA A 654 -14.30 -6.38 2.68
CA ALA A 654 -13.47 -7.50 2.26
C ALA A 654 -13.39 -8.58 3.34
N GLY A 655 -13.20 -8.18 4.60
CA GLY A 655 -13.18 -9.13 5.72
C GLY A 655 -14.49 -9.89 5.87
N PHE A 656 -15.64 -9.23 5.71
CA PHE A 656 -16.95 -9.88 5.76
C PHE A 656 -17.15 -10.85 4.60
N ALA A 657 -16.84 -10.44 3.36
CA ALA A 657 -17.09 -11.25 2.17
C ALA A 657 -16.26 -12.56 2.11
N ARG A 658 -15.02 -12.56 2.62
CA ARG A 658 -14.18 -13.79 2.74
C ARG A 658 -14.83 -14.91 3.55
N ASN A 659 -15.76 -14.59 4.44
CA ASN A 659 -16.42 -15.59 5.26
C ASN A 659 -17.35 -16.50 4.46
N PHE A 660 -17.94 -16.03 3.37
CA PHE A 660 -18.97 -16.79 2.64
C PHE A 660 -18.41 -18.05 1.97
N VAL A 661 -17.18 -17.96 1.44
CA VAL A 661 -16.55 -19.03 0.65
C VAL A 661 -15.07 -19.22 0.99
N SER A 662 -14.25 -18.18 0.93
CA SER A 662 -12.79 -18.24 1.02
C SER A 662 -12.24 -19.02 2.22
N HIS A 663 -12.83 -18.85 3.39
CA HIS A 663 -12.38 -19.54 4.61
C HIS A 663 -12.78 -21.02 4.68
N GLN A 664 -13.74 -21.46 3.87
CA GLN A 664 -14.29 -22.82 3.94
C GLN A 664 -13.70 -23.77 2.90
N LEU A 665 -13.00 -23.23 1.91
CA LEU A 665 -12.44 -23.95 0.80
C LEU A 665 -10.92 -23.92 0.80
N SER A 666 -10.34 -24.94 0.21
CA SER A 666 -8.91 -25.10 0.00
C SER A 666 -8.68 -25.63 -1.41
N THR A 667 -7.57 -25.27 -2.02
CA THR A 667 -7.18 -25.75 -3.35
C THR A 667 -5.87 -26.52 -3.25
N THR A 668 -5.61 -27.38 -4.23
CA THR A 668 -4.37 -28.17 -4.29
C THR A 668 -3.99 -28.50 -5.74
N LYS A 669 -2.74 -28.97 -5.94
CA LYS A 669 -2.10 -29.20 -7.25
C LYS A 669 -1.86 -27.91 -8.05
N GLN A 670 -1.36 -28.06 -9.27
CA GLN A 670 -1.03 -26.95 -10.18
C GLN A 670 -2.26 -26.05 -10.39
N GLY A 671 -2.04 -24.73 -10.42
CA GLY A 671 -3.11 -23.75 -10.56
C GLY A 671 -3.91 -23.46 -9.28
N ALA A 672 -3.62 -24.14 -8.16
CA ALA A 672 -4.35 -23.97 -6.91
C ALA A 672 -4.35 -22.52 -6.40
N THR A 673 -3.23 -21.80 -6.53
CA THR A 673 -3.10 -20.40 -6.10
C THR A 673 -4.04 -19.48 -6.88
N VAL A 674 -4.14 -19.70 -8.19
CA VAL A 674 -5.03 -18.94 -9.08
C VAL A 674 -6.48 -19.24 -8.77
N LEU A 675 -6.86 -20.51 -8.60
CA LEU A 675 -8.23 -20.90 -8.26
C LEU A 675 -8.66 -20.34 -6.89
N GLN A 676 -7.78 -20.37 -5.88
CA GLN A 676 -8.07 -19.77 -4.58
C GLN A 676 -8.33 -18.28 -4.73
N TYR A 677 -7.48 -17.57 -5.47
CA TYR A 677 -7.69 -16.15 -5.74
C TYR A 677 -8.98 -15.88 -6.52
N LEU A 678 -9.28 -16.67 -7.56
CA LEU A 678 -10.47 -16.51 -8.37
C LEU A 678 -11.75 -16.70 -7.54
N VAL A 679 -11.81 -17.75 -6.72
CA VAL A 679 -12.93 -18.00 -5.79
C VAL A 679 -13.10 -16.87 -4.79
N ASP A 680 -11.98 -16.35 -4.26
CA ASP A 680 -12.00 -15.18 -3.38
C ASP A 680 -12.59 -13.95 -4.10
N GLN A 681 -12.20 -13.70 -5.36
CA GLN A 681 -12.72 -12.57 -6.13
C GLN A 681 -14.19 -12.73 -6.49
N LEU A 682 -14.61 -13.90 -6.97
CA LEU A 682 -16.02 -14.18 -7.27
C LEU A 682 -16.89 -13.97 -6.01
N SER A 683 -16.47 -14.50 -4.87
CA SER A 683 -17.17 -14.29 -3.60
C SER A 683 -17.20 -12.81 -3.20
N ASN A 684 -16.07 -12.09 -3.30
CA ASN A 684 -16.00 -10.68 -2.91
C ASN A 684 -16.88 -9.79 -3.79
N GLN A 685 -16.83 -9.96 -5.12
CA GLN A 685 -17.58 -9.14 -6.09
C GLN A 685 -19.09 -9.42 -6.04
N LEU A 686 -19.51 -10.64 -5.68
CA LEU A 686 -20.94 -10.94 -5.46
C LEU A 686 -21.51 -10.32 -4.19
N ILE A 687 -20.72 -10.28 -3.11
CA ILE A 687 -21.19 -9.83 -1.79
C ILE A 687 -21.04 -8.31 -1.63
N THR A 688 -19.98 -7.74 -2.20
CA THR A 688 -19.64 -6.33 -2.06
C THR A 688 -19.57 -5.67 -3.43
N PRO A 689 -20.28 -4.55 -3.67
CA PRO A 689 -20.29 -3.90 -4.97
C PRO A 689 -19.05 -3.02 -5.22
N TYR A 690 -18.00 -3.16 -4.42
CA TYR A 690 -16.81 -2.31 -4.45
C TYR A 690 -15.56 -3.16 -4.65
N GLU A 691 -14.55 -2.59 -5.30
CA GLU A 691 -13.19 -3.15 -5.43
C GLU A 691 -12.43 -3.15 -4.08
N SER A 692 -13.10 -3.52 -3.00
CA SER A 692 -12.54 -3.59 -1.65
C SER A 692 -11.76 -4.90 -1.40
N GLY A 693 -11.98 -5.91 -2.25
CA GLY A 693 -11.45 -7.25 -2.07
C GLY A 693 -9.96 -7.36 -2.35
N SER A 694 -9.19 -7.80 -1.34
CA SER A 694 -7.95 -8.56 -1.58
C SER A 694 -6.91 -7.80 -2.44
N LEU A 695 -6.70 -6.50 -2.22
CA LEU A 695 -5.62 -5.75 -2.88
C LEU A 695 -4.37 -5.63 -2.00
N PHE A 696 -4.54 -5.71 -0.67
CA PHE A 696 -3.42 -5.58 0.25
C PHE A 696 -2.42 -6.72 0.06
N SER A 697 -1.17 -6.34 -0.19
CA SER A 697 0.00 -7.20 -0.21
C SER A 697 1.16 -6.39 0.35
N MET A 698 1.78 -6.88 1.42
CA MET A 698 2.95 -6.19 1.96
C MET A 698 4.14 -6.21 0.97
N ALA A 699 4.15 -7.18 0.05
CA ALA A 699 5.17 -7.25 -0.99
C ALA A 699 5.15 -6.01 -1.93
N GLU A 700 3.96 -5.42 -2.16
CA GLU A 700 3.73 -4.22 -2.97
C GLU A 700 3.56 -2.94 -2.14
N TYR A 701 3.66 -3.00 -0.81
CA TYR A 701 3.42 -1.82 0.04
C TYR A 701 4.34 -0.64 -0.31
N GLY A 702 5.50 -0.95 -0.87
CA GLY A 702 6.43 0.04 -1.34
C GLY A 702 6.04 0.80 -2.59
N THR A 703 5.45 0.15 -3.59
CA THR A 703 4.94 0.81 -4.81
C THR A 703 3.66 1.56 -4.51
N LEU A 704 2.85 1.01 -3.61
CA LEU A 704 1.60 1.56 -3.11
C LEU A 704 1.77 2.99 -2.56
N ILE A 705 2.73 3.24 -1.66
CA ILE A 705 2.84 4.55 -0.98
C ILE A 705 3.23 5.72 -1.89
N PRO A 706 4.33 5.67 -2.67
CA PRO A 706 4.70 6.75 -3.59
C PRO A 706 3.61 7.01 -4.64
N SER A 707 3.02 5.93 -5.17
CA SER A 707 1.92 6.05 -6.14
C SER A 707 0.72 6.81 -5.56
N LEU A 708 0.49 6.68 -4.25
CA LEU A 708 -0.63 7.28 -3.53
C LEU A 708 -0.30 8.65 -2.92
N SER A 709 0.97 8.99 -2.70
CA SER A 709 1.36 10.39 -2.50
C SER A 709 1.14 11.20 -3.78
N ASP A 710 1.46 10.63 -4.94
CA ASP A 710 1.22 11.24 -6.26
C ASP A 710 -0.29 11.36 -6.54
N LEU A 711 -1.06 10.28 -6.33
CA LEU A 711 -2.53 10.31 -6.41
C LEU A 711 -3.12 11.27 -5.37
N GLY A 712 -2.54 11.36 -4.18
CA GLY A 712 -2.98 12.27 -3.13
C GLY A 712 -2.84 13.75 -3.48
N TYR A 713 -1.98 14.13 -4.44
CA TYR A 713 -1.95 15.47 -5.05
C TYR A 713 -3.10 15.70 -6.05
N VAL A 714 -3.61 14.63 -6.68
CA VAL A 714 -4.60 14.65 -7.77
C VAL A 714 -6.02 14.50 -7.20
N THR A 715 -6.26 13.53 -6.31
CA THR A 715 -7.53 13.37 -5.54
C THR A 715 -7.76 14.49 -4.52
N ARG A 716 -6.83 15.44 -4.41
CA ARG A 716 -6.90 16.61 -3.51
C ARG A 716 -7.94 17.65 -3.94
N LEU A 717 -8.56 17.45 -5.10
CA LEU A 717 -9.47 18.38 -5.80
C LEU A 717 -10.84 17.75 -6.13
N GLU A 718 -11.09 16.48 -5.78
CA GLU A 718 -12.35 15.76 -6.06
C GLU A 718 -13.33 15.81 -4.88
N PRO A 719 -14.66 15.91 -5.14
CA PRO A 719 -15.71 15.73 -4.12
C PRO A 719 -16.09 14.26 -3.86
N HIS A 720 -15.74 13.32 -4.75
CA HIS A 720 -16.14 11.91 -4.68
C HIS A 720 -14.89 11.00 -4.66
N TYR A 721 -14.54 10.54 -3.46
CA TYR A 721 -13.24 9.96 -3.14
C TYR A 721 -13.09 8.46 -3.47
N SER A 722 -14.04 7.84 -4.17
CA SER A 722 -14.28 6.38 -4.18
C SER A 722 -13.43 5.52 -5.15
N TYR A 723 -12.22 5.94 -5.56
CA TYR A 723 -11.48 5.28 -6.66
C TYR A 723 -10.04 4.84 -6.35
N ARG A 724 -9.53 4.92 -5.11
CA ARG A 724 -8.11 4.63 -4.84
C ARG A 724 -7.70 3.18 -5.13
N ALA A 725 -8.51 2.22 -4.69
CA ALA A 725 -8.29 0.79 -4.94
C ALA A 725 -8.24 0.45 -6.44
N LYS A 726 -9.25 0.91 -7.18
CA LYS A 726 -9.36 0.78 -8.64
C LYS A 726 -8.18 1.45 -9.36
N SER A 727 -7.87 2.70 -9.03
CA SER A 727 -6.77 3.46 -9.64
C SER A 727 -5.41 2.79 -9.41
N TRP A 728 -5.18 2.21 -8.23
CA TRP A 728 -3.95 1.47 -7.97
C TRP A 728 -3.85 0.18 -8.79
N ARG A 729 -4.93 -0.59 -8.89
CA ARG A 729 -4.99 -1.80 -9.73
C ARG A 729 -4.78 -1.44 -11.21
N GLU A 730 -5.46 -0.42 -11.71
CA GLU A 730 -5.27 0.07 -13.08
C GLU A 730 -3.85 0.57 -13.34
N ARG A 731 -3.17 1.15 -12.34
CA ARG A 731 -1.75 1.51 -12.44
C ARG A 731 -0.88 0.27 -12.57
N ILE A 732 -1.11 -0.76 -11.75
CA ILE A 732 -0.39 -2.05 -11.85
C ILE A 732 -0.61 -2.69 -13.22
N ALA A 733 -1.85 -2.65 -13.71
CA ALA A 733 -2.22 -3.14 -15.02
C ALA A 733 -1.59 -2.35 -16.18
N LYS A 734 -1.02 -1.16 -15.94
CA LYS A 734 -0.28 -0.38 -16.94
C LYS A 734 1.24 -0.56 -16.85
N LEU A 735 1.76 -1.27 -15.85
CA LEU A 735 3.20 -1.51 -15.72
C LEU A 735 3.70 -2.44 -16.83
N PRO A 736 4.74 -2.06 -17.58
CA PRO A 736 5.34 -2.92 -18.61
C PRO A 736 5.75 -4.29 -18.09
N SER A 737 6.39 -4.36 -16.92
CA SER A 737 6.82 -5.62 -16.32
C SER A 737 5.66 -6.60 -16.01
N THR A 738 4.44 -6.09 -15.82
CA THR A 738 3.23 -6.91 -15.67
C THR A 738 2.86 -7.56 -17.01
N TRP A 739 2.85 -6.78 -18.09
CA TRP A 739 2.52 -7.28 -19.42
C TRP A 739 3.57 -8.24 -19.96
N GLU A 740 4.86 -7.95 -19.77
CA GLU A 740 5.94 -8.84 -20.20
C GLU A 740 5.82 -10.26 -19.64
N LEU A 741 5.37 -10.39 -18.39
CA LEU A 741 5.13 -11.69 -17.77
C LEU A 741 3.82 -12.32 -18.26
N MET A 742 2.75 -11.52 -18.36
CA MET A 742 1.43 -11.97 -18.80
C MET A 742 1.41 -12.48 -20.25
N ASP A 743 2.20 -11.88 -21.13
CA ASP A 743 2.33 -12.28 -22.54
C ASP A 743 3.12 -13.60 -22.71
N ARG A 744 3.82 -14.06 -21.67
CA ARG A 744 4.74 -15.21 -21.72
C ARG A 744 4.32 -16.43 -20.90
N ILE A 745 3.61 -16.22 -19.79
CA ILE A 745 3.28 -17.28 -18.84
C ILE A 745 1.76 -17.30 -18.59
N PRO A 746 1.08 -18.44 -18.84
CA PRO A 746 -0.31 -18.64 -18.45
C PRO A 746 -0.58 -18.42 -16.96
N LEU A 747 -1.82 -18.16 -16.58
CA LEU A 747 -2.14 -17.93 -15.17
C LEU A 747 -1.82 -19.16 -14.31
N PHE A 748 -2.20 -20.36 -14.75
CA PHE A 748 -1.95 -21.60 -13.99
C PHE A 748 -0.47 -21.98 -13.84
N ASP A 749 0.41 -21.38 -14.65
CA ASP A 749 1.85 -21.64 -14.64
C ASP A 749 2.65 -20.52 -13.93
N LEU A 750 1.98 -19.55 -13.31
CA LEU A 750 2.64 -18.49 -12.56
C LEU A 750 3.37 -19.04 -11.33
N ASP A 751 4.67 -18.76 -11.25
CA ASP A 751 5.48 -19.09 -10.08
C ASP A 751 5.47 -17.97 -9.03
N PHE A 752 4.77 -18.22 -7.92
CA PHE A 752 4.68 -17.29 -6.80
C PHE A 752 5.84 -17.41 -5.81
N ASN A 753 6.70 -18.42 -5.93
CA ASN A 753 7.84 -18.63 -5.02
C ASN A 753 9.08 -17.85 -5.50
N THR A 754 9.35 -17.83 -6.81
CA THR A 754 10.54 -17.14 -7.36
C THR A 754 10.31 -15.65 -7.61
N HIS A 755 9.14 -15.28 -8.15
CA HIS A 755 8.83 -13.90 -8.54
C HIS A 755 7.49 -13.42 -7.94
N PRO A 756 7.31 -13.46 -6.61
CA PRO A 756 6.02 -13.25 -5.94
C PRO A 756 5.32 -11.95 -6.33
N ILE A 757 6.08 -10.85 -6.43
CA ILE A 757 5.57 -9.51 -6.76
C ILE A 757 5.05 -9.47 -8.22
N ARG A 758 5.85 -9.94 -9.18
CA ARG A 758 5.45 -9.90 -10.60
C ARG A 758 4.27 -10.84 -10.87
N SER A 759 4.31 -12.05 -10.33
CA SER A 759 3.22 -13.02 -10.42
C SER A 759 1.93 -12.47 -9.77
N TYR A 760 2.05 -11.77 -8.64
CA TYR A 760 0.92 -11.09 -8.01
C TYR A 760 0.30 -10.01 -8.90
N ARG A 761 1.11 -9.18 -9.57
CA ARG A 761 0.61 -8.13 -10.48
C ARG A 761 -0.18 -8.70 -11.65
N VAL A 762 0.31 -9.79 -12.24
CA VAL A 762 -0.42 -10.51 -13.31
C VAL A 762 -1.73 -11.07 -12.77
N LEU A 763 -1.70 -11.71 -11.59
CA LEU A 763 -2.90 -12.25 -10.95
C LEU A 763 -3.94 -11.16 -10.63
N LEU A 764 -3.51 -10.00 -10.12
CA LEU A 764 -4.38 -8.84 -9.88
C LEU A 764 -4.97 -8.25 -11.16
N THR A 765 -4.25 -8.33 -12.28
CA THR A 765 -4.69 -7.76 -13.56
C THR A 765 -5.64 -8.73 -14.27
N LYS A 766 -5.15 -9.95 -14.56
CA LYS A 766 -5.85 -10.94 -15.37
C LYS A 766 -6.87 -11.75 -14.56
N GLY A 767 -6.56 -12.10 -13.32
CA GLY A 767 -7.46 -12.88 -12.45
C GLY A 767 -8.66 -12.09 -11.91
N TYR A 768 -8.47 -10.80 -11.59
CA TYR A 768 -9.57 -9.94 -11.14
C TYR A 768 -10.60 -9.71 -12.25
N VAL A 769 -10.11 -9.37 -13.45
CA VAL A 769 -10.95 -9.13 -14.63
C VAL A 769 -11.67 -10.41 -15.07
N LEU A 770 -11.03 -11.58 -14.92
CA LEU A 770 -11.69 -12.87 -15.15
C LEU A 770 -12.92 -13.03 -14.25
N ALA A 771 -12.80 -12.77 -12.94
CA ALA A 771 -13.93 -12.87 -12.02
C ALA A 771 -15.08 -11.90 -12.38
N GLU A 772 -14.73 -10.66 -12.72
CA GLU A 772 -15.70 -9.63 -13.15
C GLU A 772 -16.44 -10.08 -14.42
N SER A 773 -15.68 -10.57 -15.40
CA SER A 773 -16.20 -11.04 -16.68
C SER A 773 -17.10 -12.27 -16.51
N MET A 774 -16.77 -13.16 -15.58
CA MET A 774 -17.61 -14.33 -15.27
C MET A 774 -18.96 -13.91 -14.67
N ILE A 775 -18.96 -12.96 -13.73
CA ILE A 775 -20.21 -12.45 -13.14
C ILE A 775 -21.05 -11.71 -14.19
N ALA A 776 -20.41 -10.91 -15.05
CA ALA A 776 -21.10 -10.20 -16.13
C ALA A 776 -21.72 -11.15 -17.17
N HIS A 777 -21.02 -12.23 -17.54
CA HIS A 777 -21.46 -13.16 -18.58
C HIS A 777 -22.50 -14.17 -18.07
N PHE A 778 -22.22 -14.84 -16.96
CA PHE A 778 -23.07 -15.91 -16.44
C PHE A 778 -24.17 -15.40 -15.49
N GLY A 779 -24.04 -14.17 -15.00
CA GLY A 779 -24.95 -13.57 -14.04
C GLY A 779 -24.66 -13.99 -12.58
N PRO A 780 -25.01 -13.13 -11.61
CA PRO A 780 -24.64 -13.33 -10.20
C PRO A 780 -25.30 -14.55 -9.55
N GLU A 781 -26.52 -14.92 -9.97
CA GLU A 781 -27.25 -16.07 -9.43
C GLU A 781 -26.59 -17.41 -9.80
N ASN A 782 -26.15 -17.56 -11.05
CA ASN A 782 -25.51 -18.78 -11.52
C ASN A 782 -24.11 -18.96 -10.92
N ILE A 783 -23.32 -17.88 -10.83
CA ILE A 783 -22.02 -17.91 -10.12
C ILE A 783 -22.23 -18.21 -8.62
N GLY A 784 -23.26 -17.65 -8.00
CA GLY A 784 -23.58 -17.94 -6.61
C GLY A 784 -23.98 -19.41 -6.37
N ALA A 785 -24.76 -20.00 -7.29
CA ALA A 785 -25.09 -21.43 -7.28
C ALA A 785 -23.85 -22.31 -7.46
N PHE A 786 -22.95 -21.94 -8.38
CA PHE A 786 -21.66 -22.59 -8.58
C PHE A 786 -20.81 -22.61 -7.30
N LEU A 787 -20.60 -21.44 -6.68
CA LEU A 787 -19.82 -21.31 -5.45
C LEU A 787 -20.45 -22.08 -4.28
N LYS A 788 -21.78 -22.09 -4.17
CA LYS A 788 -22.49 -22.89 -3.16
C LYS A 788 -22.23 -24.39 -3.36
N LYS A 789 -22.30 -24.87 -4.60
CA LYS A 789 -22.09 -26.28 -4.91
C LYS A 789 -20.65 -26.70 -4.64
N LEU A 790 -19.68 -25.89 -5.09
CA LEU A 790 -18.27 -26.08 -4.79
C LEU A 790 -18.02 -26.17 -3.27
N ARG A 791 -18.60 -25.25 -2.50
CA ARG A 791 -18.54 -25.25 -1.02
C ARG A 791 -19.16 -26.50 -0.40
N THR A 792 -20.25 -27.02 -0.97
CA THR A 792 -20.97 -28.18 -0.44
C THR A 792 -20.24 -29.49 -0.72
N ASP A 793 -19.74 -29.66 -1.95
CA ASP A 793 -19.11 -30.90 -2.41
C ASP A 793 -17.70 -31.07 -1.82
N TYR A 794 -16.97 -29.95 -1.67
CA TYR A 794 -15.61 -29.92 -1.13
C TYR A 794 -15.53 -29.39 0.30
N HIS A 795 -16.63 -29.49 1.05
CA HIS A 795 -16.70 -29.03 2.43
C HIS A 795 -15.62 -29.68 3.33
N GLY A 796 -14.64 -28.88 3.75
CA GLY A 796 -13.50 -29.35 4.54
C GLY A 796 -12.46 -30.16 3.76
N ARG A 797 -12.46 -30.13 2.43
CA ARG A 797 -11.46 -30.81 1.58
C ARG A 797 -10.89 -29.82 0.57
N ALA A 798 -9.75 -30.17 -0.02
CA ALA A 798 -9.20 -29.41 -1.14
C ALA A 798 -9.80 -29.90 -2.46
N PHE A 799 -9.92 -29.01 -3.43
CA PHE A 799 -10.35 -29.32 -4.80
C PHE A 799 -9.27 -28.95 -5.83
N THR A 800 -9.32 -29.58 -7.01
CA THR A 800 -8.40 -29.33 -8.13
C THR A 800 -9.06 -28.53 -9.27
N VAL A 801 -8.32 -28.29 -10.36
CA VAL A 801 -8.86 -27.67 -11.58
C VAL A 801 -9.95 -28.55 -12.21
N GLU A 802 -9.76 -29.87 -12.26
CA GLU A 802 -10.74 -30.80 -12.82
C GLU A 802 -12.04 -30.80 -12.01
N ASP A 803 -11.93 -30.73 -10.69
CA ASP A 803 -13.06 -30.62 -9.77
C ASP A 803 -13.83 -29.31 -10.00
N PHE A 804 -13.12 -28.20 -10.21
CA PHE A 804 -13.69 -26.88 -10.48
C PHE A 804 -14.51 -26.86 -11.78
N ILE A 805 -14.00 -27.50 -12.84
CA ILE A 805 -14.69 -27.64 -14.13
C ILE A 805 -15.91 -28.55 -13.99
N THR A 806 -15.74 -29.70 -13.32
CA THR A 806 -16.82 -30.67 -13.12
C THR A 806 -18.01 -30.04 -12.40
N VAL A 807 -17.74 -29.23 -11.36
CA VAL A 807 -18.80 -28.52 -10.64
C VAL A 807 -19.48 -27.47 -11.52
N ALA A 808 -18.75 -26.81 -12.43
CA ALA A 808 -19.30 -25.83 -13.37
C ALA A 808 -20.26 -26.50 -14.36
N ASP A 809 -19.85 -27.62 -14.96
CA ASP A 809 -20.68 -28.41 -15.87
C ASP A 809 -21.96 -28.90 -15.17
N GLU A 810 -21.86 -29.35 -13.92
CA GLU A 810 -23.00 -29.82 -13.13
C GLU A 810 -24.04 -28.73 -12.83
N VAL A 811 -23.64 -27.45 -12.80
CA VAL A 811 -24.56 -26.31 -12.66
C VAL A 811 -24.93 -25.65 -13.99
N GLY A 812 -24.46 -26.21 -15.12
CA GLY A 812 -24.77 -25.73 -16.46
C GLY A 812 -23.97 -24.50 -16.91
N LEU A 813 -22.79 -24.28 -16.34
CA LEU A 813 -21.86 -23.23 -16.75
C LEU A 813 -20.77 -23.80 -17.67
N ASP A 814 -20.70 -23.32 -18.90
CA ASP A 814 -19.65 -23.75 -19.84
C ASP A 814 -18.40 -22.89 -19.68
N PHE A 815 -17.38 -23.45 -19.03
CA PHE A 815 -16.08 -22.79 -18.86
C PHE A 815 -15.09 -23.07 -20.01
N ASN A 816 -15.40 -23.99 -20.93
CA ASN A 816 -14.48 -24.39 -21.99
C ASN A 816 -14.35 -23.33 -23.09
N ASP A 817 -15.39 -22.52 -23.32
CA ASP A 817 -15.40 -21.49 -24.37
C ASP A 817 -14.33 -20.41 -24.16
N TRP A 818 -14.27 -19.83 -22.96
CA TRP A 818 -13.37 -18.70 -22.71
C TRP A 818 -12.75 -18.67 -21.31
N VAL A 819 -13.34 -19.29 -20.29
CA VAL A 819 -12.79 -19.25 -18.91
C VAL A 819 -11.51 -20.08 -18.80
N LEU A 820 -11.52 -21.31 -19.30
CA LEU A 820 -10.35 -22.18 -19.30
C LEU A 820 -9.23 -21.67 -20.21
N PRO A 821 -9.50 -21.27 -21.47
CA PRO A 821 -8.48 -20.62 -22.30
C PRO A 821 -7.85 -19.39 -21.61
N TRP A 822 -8.63 -18.61 -20.85
CA TRP A 822 -8.10 -17.46 -20.11
C TRP A 822 -7.10 -17.86 -19.02
N LEU A 823 -7.27 -19.05 -18.43
CA LEU A 823 -6.43 -19.58 -17.35
C LEU A 823 -5.18 -20.31 -17.89
N GLU A 824 -5.33 -21.04 -19.00
CA GLU A 824 -4.31 -21.94 -19.58
C GLU A 824 -3.47 -21.30 -20.68
N ASP A 825 -3.92 -20.21 -21.29
CA ASP A 825 -3.23 -19.54 -22.40
C ASP A 825 -2.77 -18.11 -22.03
N THR A 826 -1.84 -17.56 -22.81
CA THR A 826 -1.38 -16.16 -22.74
C THR A 826 -2.15 -15.24 -23.67
N ILE A 827 -2.93 -15.78 -24.61
CA ILE A 827 -3.70 -14.99 -25.58
C ILE A 827 -4.72 -14.09 -24.86
N LEU A 828 -4.87 -12.86 -25.37
CA LEU A 828 -5.84 -11.86 -24.90
C LEU A 828 -6.65 -11.33 -26.08
N PRO A 829 -7.88 -10.83 -25.85
CA PRO A 829 -8.66 -10.18 -26.91
C PRO A 829 -7.96 -8.92 -27.41
N GLY A 830 -8.24 -8.51 -28.65
CA GLY A 830 -7.69 -7.31 -29.26
C GLY A 830 -8.74 -6.62 -30.11
N PHE A 831 -9.15 -5.43 -29.70
CA PHE A 831 -10.30 -4.75 -30.30
C PHE A 831 -9.87 -3.69 -31.31
N GLN A 832 -10.55 -3.68 -32.45
CA GLN A 832 -10.43 -2.69 -33.50
C GLN A 832 -11.79 -2.06 -33.76
N VAL A 833 -11.80 -0.76 -34.06
CA VAL A 833 -13.03 -0.02 -34.29
C VAL A 833 -12.93 0.81 -35.56
N GLU A 834 -14.01 0.84 -36.34
CA GLU A 834 -14.14 1.76 -37.46
C GLU A 834 -14.63 3.14 -37.01
N PRO A 835 -14.39 4.21 -37.81
CA PRO A 835 -15.02 5.50 -37.60
C PRO A 835 -16.54 5.40 -37.46
N ALA A 836 -17.11 6.16 -36.54
CA ALA A 836 -18.55 6.21 -36.34
C ALA A 836 -19.27 6.93 -37.49
N SER A 837 -20.51 6.52 -37.74
CA SER A 837 -21.43 7.15 -38.68
C SER A 837 -22.68 7.62 -37.96
N VAL A 838 -23.18 8.81 -38.30
CA VAL A 838 -24.34 9.42 -37.66
C VAL A 838 -25.49 9.51 -38.66
N SER A 839 -26.71 9.23 -38.22
CA SER A 839 -27.93 9.34 -39.02
C SER A 839 -29.10 9.86 -38.18
N LYS A 840 -30.15 10.36 -38.84
CA LYS A 840 -31.40 10.77 -38.18
C LYS A 840 -32.39 9.61 -38.15
N ILE A 841 -33.20 9.52 -37.10
CA ILE A 841 -34.29 8.57 -36.99
C ILE A 841 -35.59 9.31 -36.60
N GLU A 842 -36.74 8.89 -37.14
CA GLU A 842 -38.05 9.37 -36.69
C GLU A 842 -38.37 8.77 -35.31
N SER A 843 -38.61 9.63 -34.32
CA SER A 843 -38.99 9.18 -32.97
C SER A 843 -40.41 8.60 -32.99
N THR A 844 -40.57 7.40 -32.43
CA THR A 844 -41.89 6.75 -32.28
C THR A 844 -42.67 7.24 -31.05
N GLU A 845 -42.03 8.01 -30.15
CA GLU A 845 -42.64 8.42 -28.87
C GLU A 845 -42.75 9.94 -28.68
N PHE A 846 -42.00 10.78 -29.42
CA PHE A 846 -42.07 12.24 -29.34
C PHE A 846 -41.98 12.91 -30.71
N SER A 847 -42.51 14.13 -30.86
CA SER A 847 -42.46 14.90 -32.12
C SER A 847 -41.08 15.52 -32.43
N ASN A 848 -39.99 14.91 -31.95
CA ASN A 848 -38.62 15.42 -32.06
C ASN A 848 -37.76 14.49 -32.92
N ILE A 849 -36.76 15.07 -33.59
CA ILE A 849 -35.73 14.34 -34.35
C ILE A 849 -34.78 13.68 -33.34
N GLU A 850 -34.54 12.38 -33.47
CA GLU A 850 -33.53 11.64 -32.72
C GLU A 850 -32.34 11.31 -33.63
N TYR A 851 -31.17 11.11 -33.03
CA TYR A 851 -29.94 10.73 -33.73
C TYR A 851 -29.56 9.29 -33.41
N GLN A 852 -29.02 8.60 -34.40
CA GLN A 852 -28.46 7.26 -34.27
C GLN A 852 -27.00 7.27 -34.74
N THR A 853 -26.09 7.00 -33.81
CA THR A 853 -24.66 6.87 -34.07
C THR A 853 -24.26 5.41 -34.09
N THR A 854 -23.67 4.94 -35.18
CA THR A 854 -23.30 3.53 -35.37
C THR A 854 -21.83 3.35 -35.73
N PHE A 855 -21.20 2.31 -35.19
CA PHE A 855 -19.84 1.91 -35.51
C PHE A 855 -19.70 0.38 -35.43
N ILE A 856 -18.68 -0.17 -36.09
CA ILE A 856 -18.35 -1.60 -36.04
C ILE A 856 -17.17 -1.81 -35.11
N LEU A 857 -17.34 -2.71 -34.15
CA LEU A 857 -16.31 -3.17 -33.23
C LEU A 857 -15.96 -4.62 -33.56
N TYR A 858 -14.68 -4.89 -33.81
CA TYR A 858 -14.17 -6.20 -34.21
C TYR A 858 -13.14 -6.70 -33.19
N ASN A 859 -13.27 -7.96 -32.79
CA ASN A 859 -12.21 -8.65 -32.06
C ASN A 859 -11.30 -9.35 -33.06
N ALA A 860 -10.09 -8.82 -33.26
CA ALA A 860 -9.13 -9.34 -34.21
C ALA A 860 -8.39 -10.58 -33.70
N GLU A 861 -8.51 -10.89 -32.41
CA GLU A 861 -7.86 -12.02 -31.76
C GLU A 861 -8.85 -13.20 -31.58
N PRO A 862 -8.36 -14.44 -31.43
CA PRO A 862 -9.22 -15.62 -31.24
C PRO A 862 -9.82 -15.69 -29.83
N MET A 863 -9.24 -14.98 -28.86
CA MET A 863 -9.73 -14.97 -27.49
C MET A 863 -10.95 -14.05 -27.37
N SER A 864 -12.06 -14.59 -26.85
CA SER A 864 -13.25 -13.80 -26.53
C SER A 864 -12.95 -12.73 -25.47
N GLY A 865 -13.65 -11.60 -25.50
CA GLY A 865 -13.44 -10.54 -24.51
C GLY A 865 -14.69 -9.69 -24.25
N PHE A 866 -14.56 -8.78 -23.29
CA PHE A 866 -15.64 -7.91 -22.83
C PHE A 866 -15.24 -6.44 -22.99
N VAL A 867 -16.21 -5.64 -23.44
CA VAL A 867 -16.05 -4.20 -23.66
C VAL A 867 -17.27 -3.46 -23.14
N ARG A 868 -17.05 -2.28 -22.56
CA ARG A 868 -18.11 -1.29 -22.33
C ARG A 868 -17.97 -0.17 -23.34
N VAL A 869 -19.10 0.43 -23.70
CA VAL A 869 -19.14 1.62 -24.53
C VAL A 869 -19.57 2.78 -23.64
N VAL A 870 -18.75 3.83 -23.63
CA VAL A 870 -18.99 5.05 -22.84
C VAL A 870 -19.18 6.22 -23.81
N TRP A 871 -20.24 6.99 -23.65
CA TRP A 871 -20.53 8.12 -24.54
C TRP A 871 -21.21 9.27 -23.80
N SER A 872 -21.18 10.47 -24.41
CA SER A 872 -21.96 11.62 -23.96
C SER A 872 -22.45 12.45 -25.14
N ASP A 873 -23.61 13.08 -24.97
CA ASP A 873 -24.23 13.97 -25.95
C ASP A 873 -24.12 15.46 -25.56
N ASP A 874 -23.35 15.77 -24.50
CA ASP A 874 -23.08 17.13 -24.05
C ASP A 874 -21.60 17.51 -24.29
N GLU A 875 -21.39 18.69 -24.86
CA GLU A 875 -20.08 19.30 -25.09
C GLU A 875 -19.44 19.86 -23.80
N ASN A 876 -20.11 19.83 -22.66
CA ASN A 876 -19.64 20.35 -21.37
C ASN A 876 -19.35 19.28 -20.29
N THR A 877 -19.62 18.01 -20.55
CA THR A 877 -19.57 16.91 -19.55
C THR A 877 -18.21 16.25 -19.31
N ILE A 878 -17.21 16.47 -20.16
CA ILE A 878 -15.81 16.13 -19.82
C ILE A 878 -15.30 17.20 -18.86
N SER A 879 -15.57 17.01 -17.57
CA SER A 879 -14.87 17.72 -16.51
C SER A 879 -13.43 17.20 -16.44
N TRP A 880 -12.51 17.95 -15.84
CA TRP A 880 -11.14 17.48 -15.56
C TRP A 880 -11.12 16.22 -14.66
N TRP A 881 -12.28 15.78 -14.17
CA TRP A 881 -12.48 14.86 -13.05
C TRP A 881 -13.30 13.62 -13.40
N GLY A 882 -13.71 13.44 -14.67
CA GLY A 882 -14.28 12.18 -15.17
C GLY A 882 -15.62 12.30 -15.90
N TYR A 883 -16.29 11.14 -15.93
CA TYR A 883 -17.48 10.79 -16.70
C TYR A 883 -18.82 11.18 -16.02
N GLU A 884 -18.86 12.28 -15.27
CA GLU A 884 -19.97 12.61 -14.34
C GLU A 884 -21.37 12.61 -14.99
N ASP A 885 -21.44 12.85 -16.30
CA ASP A 885 -22.68 12.85 -17.10
C ASP A 885 -22.59 11.94 -18.34
N SER A 886 -21.70 10.95 -18.32
CA SER A 886 -21.60 9.97 -19.41
C SER A 886 -22.53 8.78 -19.19
N ILE A 887 -22.94 8.17 -20.30
CA ILE A 887 -23.71 6.93 -20.28
C ILE A 887 -22.76 5.77 -20.55
N ILE A 888 -22.81 4.74 -19.69
CA ILE A 888 -21.97 3.55 -19.77
C ILE A 888 -22.87 2.35 -20.09
N SER A 889 -22.50 1.54 -21.09
CA SER A 889 -23.24 0.32 -21.41
C SER A 889 -23.02 -0.79 -20.39
N ASP A 890 -23.94 -1.76 -20.37
CA ASP A 890 -23.63 -3.09 -19.84
C ASP A 890 -22.45 -3.72 -20.61
N PRO A 891 -21.69 -4.65 -20.00
CA PRO A 891 -20.60 -5.34 -20.68
C PRO A 891 -21.09 -6.08 -21.93
N ILE A 892 -20.45 -5.82 -23.06
CA ILE A 892 -20.71 -6.48 -24.33
C ILE A 892 -19.68 -7.59 -24.50
N TYR A 893 -20.14 -8.84 -24.46
CA TYR A 893 -19.32 -10.00 -24.82
C TYR A 893 -19.06 -10.02 -26.33
N LEU A 894 -17.82 -10.18 -26.76
CA LEU A 894 -17.41 -10.25 -28.17
C LEU A 894 -16.46 -11.43 -28.37
N SER A 895 -16.94 -12.47 -29.04
CA SER A 895 -16.15 -13.67 -29.35
C SER A 895 -14.97 -13.35 -30.28
N GLY A 896 -13.97 -14.24 -30.31
CA GLY A 896 -12.83 -14.08 -31.19
C GLY A 896 -13.20 -14.07 -32.67
N HIS A 897 -12.55 -13.20 -33.45
CA HIS A 897 -12.81 -13.01 -34.87
C HIS A 897 -14.26 -12.67 -35.25
N VAL A 898 -15.02 -12.09 -34.31
CA VAL A 898 -16.40 -11.63 -34.55
C VAL A 898 -16.46 -10.11 -34.54
N ALA A 899 -17.27 -9.55 -35.45
CA ALA A 899 -17.60 -8.13 -35.47
C ALA A 899 -19.04 -7.89 -34.99
N LYS A 900 -19.22 -6.86 -34.17
CA LYS A 900 -20.54 -6.37 -33.74
C LYS A 900 -20.69 -4.90 -34.10
N ARG A 901 -21.84 -4.56 -34.69
CA ARG A 901 -22.29 -3.19 -34.87
C ARG A 901 -22.93 -2.72 -33.58
N ILE A 902 -22.45 -1.58 -33.08
CA ILE A 902 -23.04 -0.85 -31.96
C ILE A 902 -23.85 0.30 -32.52
N SER A 903 -25.05 0.52 -31.97
CA SER A 903 -25.98 1.57 -32.38
C SER A 903 -26.53 2.33 -31.18
N ILE A 904 -26.02 3.54 -30.96
CA ILE A 904 -26.43 4.40 -29.85
C ILE A 904 -27.52 5.36 -30.33
N ARG A 905 -28.61 5.46 -29.58
CA ARG A 905 -29.69 6.42 -29.82
C ARG A 905 -29.61 7.56 -28.81
N SER A 906 -29.73 8.80 -29.28
CA SER A 906 -29.63 9.98 -28.44
C SER A 906 -30.50 11.13 -28.96
N ALA A 907 -30.92 12.01 -28.05
CA ALA A 907 -31.70 13.19 -28.40
C ALA A 907 -30.84 14.25 -29.12
N ASN A 908 -29.56 14.35 -28.74
CA ASN A 908 -28.56 15.21 -29.39
C ASN A 908 -27.48 14.37 -30.07
N PRO A 909 -26.77 14.91 -31.07
CA PRO A 909 -25.63 14.21 -31.66
C PRO A 909 -24.54 13.95 -30.61
N ILE A 910 -23.99 12.73 -30.61
CA ILE A 910 -22.94 12.32 -29.67
C ILE A 910 -21.66 13.10 -29.94
N THR A 911 -21.03 13.61 -28.88
CA THR A 911 -19.82 14.42 -28.96
C THR A 911 -18.55 13.58 -28.95
N TRP A 912 -18.55 12.48 -28.18
CA TRP A 912 -17.43 11.54 -28.08
C TRP A 912 -17.92 10.14 -27.68
N ILE A 913 -17.15 9.12 -28.07
CA ILE A 913 -17.41 7.71 -27.73
C ILE A 913 -16.08 7.05 -27.38
N TRP A 914 -16.04 6.32 -26.26
CA TRP A 914 -14.91 5.52 -25.83
C TRP A 914 -15.30 4.05 -25.71
N ILE A 915 -14.40 3.18 -26.16
CA ILE A 915 -14.45 1.75 -25.90
C ILE A 915 -13.57 1.47 -24.71
N GLU A 916 -14.13 0.82 -23.70
CA GLU A 916 -13.42 0.39 -22.49
C GLU A 916 -13.36 -1.13 -22.44
N PRO A 917 -12.27 -1.73 -22.94
CA PRO A 917 -12.02 -3.16 -22.76
C PRO A 917 -11.84 -3.51 -21.29
N SER A 918 -12.39 -4.64 -20.84
CA SER A 918 -12.13 -5.15 -19.48
C SER A 918 -10.65 -5.51 -19.29
N LEU A 919 -10.08 -6.30 -20.22
CA LEU A 919 -8.65 -6.54 -20.36
C LEU A 919 -8.39 -7.01 -21.80
N ALA A 920 -7.52 -6.32 -22.53
CA ALA A 920 -7.23 -6.57 -23.94
C ALA A 920 -5.83 -6.07 -24.31
N LEU A 921 -5.32 -6.50 -25.47
CA LEU A 921 -4.06 -6.00 -26.05
C LEU A 921 -4.07 -4.48 -26.25
N ASN A 922 -5.23 -3.83 -26.25
CA ASN A 922 -5.37 -2.37 -26.26
C ASN A 922 -4.78 -1.69 -25.01
N ARG A 923 -4.71 -2.40 -23.86
CA ARG A 923 -4.21 -1.96 -22.53
C ARG A 923 -4.89 -0.76 -21.87
N SER A 924 -5.70 0.00 -22.60
CA SER A 924 -6.49 1.11 -22.08
C SER A 924 -7.76 1.33 -22.89
N ALA A 925 -8.66 2.16 -22.37
CA ALA A 925 -9.76 2.71 -23.15
C ALA A 925 -9.24 3.46 -24.38
N PHE A 926 -9.99 3.43 -25.48
CA PHE A 926 -9.65 4.12 -26.71
C PHE A 926 -10.88 4.77 -27.36
N GLU A 927 -10.67 5.91 -27.99
CA GLU A 927 -11.72 6.71 -28.61
C GLU A 927 -12.13 6.15 -29.97
N VAL A 928 -13.45 6.16 -30.23
CA VAL A 928 -14.03 5.95 -31.56
C VAL A 928 -14.07 7.29 -32.29
N PHE A 929 -13.36 7.38 -33.41
CA PHE A 929 -13.32 8.60 -34.19
C PHE A 929 -14.70 8.92 -34.78
N ILE A 930 -15.23 10.11 -34.48
CA ILE A 930 -16.44 10.65 -35.10
C ILE A 930 -15.99 11.69 -36.14
N PRO A 931 -16.16 11.43 -37.45
CA PRO A 931 -15.82 12.39 -38.49
C PRO A 931 -16.61 13.69 -38.32
N GLU A 932 -16.07 14.84 -38.75
CA GLU A 932 -16.88 16.06 -38.86
C GLU A 932 -18.00 15.84 -39.90
N TYR A 933 -19.25 16.13 -39.53
CA TYR A 933 -20.41 16.00 -40.40
C TYR A 933 -21.35 17.21 -40.31
N ASP A 934 -22.08 17.47 -41.39
CA ASP A 934 -23.12 18.49 -41.43
C ASP A 934 -24.48 17.89 -41.02
N VAL A 935 -25.01 18.36 -39.90
CA VAL A 935 -26.31 17.93 -39.34
C VAL A 935 -27.46 18.10 -40.35
N SER A 936 -27.37 19.08 -41.26
CA SER A 936 -28.39 19.33 -42.27
C SER A 936 -28.37 18.29 -43.41
N ALA A 937 -27.24 17.62 -43.62
CA ALA A 937 -27.03 16.63 -44.68
C ALA A 937 -27.23 15.16 -44.24
N LEU A 938 -27.58 14.91 -42.97
CA LEU A 938 -27.79 13.56 -42.44
C LEU A 938 -29.02 12.89 -43.05
N THR A 939 -28.87 11.60 -43.38
CA THR A 939 -29.94 10.74 -43.94
C THR A 939 -30.85 10.17 -42.85
N GLU A 940 -32.12 9.98 -43.18
CA GLU A 940 -33.10 9.32 -42.32
C GLU A 940 -33.03 7.80 -42.49
N ASN A 941 -32.84 7.08 -41.38
CA ASN A 941 -32.72 5.62 -41.35
C ASN A 941 -33.76 4.99 -40.40
N SER A 942 -33.99 3.69 -40.54
CA SER A 942 -34.77 2.92 -39.56
C SER A 942 -33.97 2.65 -38.28
N PRO A 943 -34.62 2.62 -37.11
CA PRO A 943 -33.97 2.38 -35.84
C PRO A 943 -33.35 0.97 -35.77
N LEU A 944 -32.09 0.88 -35.36
CA LEU A 944 -31.34 -0.37 -35.22
C LEU A 944 -31.29 -0.83 -33.76
N PRO A 945 -31.14 -2.14 -33.47
CA PRO A 945 -30.90 -2.62 -32.12
C PRO A 945 -29.53 -2.14 -31.61
N PHE A 946 -29.39 -1.99 -30.29
CA PHE A 946 -28.17 -1.47 -29.66
C PHE A 946 -26.91 -2.27 -30.05
N VAL A 947 -27.01 -3.60 -30.15
CA VAL A 947 -25.93 -4.49 -30.60
C VAL A 947 -26.46 -5.49 -31.63
N ALA A 948 -25.72 -5.69 -32.72
CA ALA A 948 -25.98 -6.75 -33.69
C ALA A 948 -24.66 -7.30 -34.26
N GLU A 949 -24.57 -8.61 -34.47
CA GLU A 949 -23.44 -9.23 -35.16
C GLU A 949 -23.44 -8.88 -36.66
N VAL A 950 -22.27 -8.62 -37.22
CA VAL A 950 -22.09 -8.23 -38.63
C VAL A 950 -20.88 -8.96 -39.24
N ALA A 951 -20.94 -9.22 -40.55
CA ALA A 951 -19.78 -9.70 -41.29
C ALA A 951 -18.90 -8.49 -41.67
N TRP A 952 -17.68 -8.45 -41.15
CA TRP A 952 -16.70 -7.38 -41.42
C TRP A 952 -15.28 -7.95 -41.39
N GLN A 953 -14.42 -7.46 -42.28
CA GLN A 953 -12.98 -7.79 -42.34
C GLN A 953 -12.19 -6.52 -42.65
N PRO A 954 -10.95 -6.37 -42.13
CA PRO A 954 -10.08 -5.24 -42.45
C PRO A 954 -9.80 -5.13 -43.96
N SER A 955 -9.63 -3.92 -44.48
CA SER A 955 -9.29 -3.73 -45.90
C SER A 955 -7.82 -4.01 -46.17
N ASP A 956 -7.53 -4.97 -47.05
CA ASP A 956 -6.18 -5.23 -47.59
C ASP A 956 -5.79 -4.17 -48.64
N ALA A 957 -5.40 -2.97 -48.21
CA ALA A 957 -4.62 -2.08 -49.08
C ALA A 957 -3.14 -2.50 -49.05
N GLU A 958 -2.41 -2.43 -50.17
CA GLU A 958 -0.95 -2.60 -50.18
C GLU A 958 -0.25 -1.42 -49.48
N THR A 959 -0.31 -1.43 -48.15
CA THR A 959 0.33 -0.46 -47.27
C THR A 959 1.22 -1.20 -46.30
N VAL A 960 2.49 -0.80 -46.22
CA VAL A 960 3.41 -1.25 -45.16
C VAL A 960 3.44 -0.15 -44.12
N ILE A 961 3.25 -0.52 -42.86
CA ILE A 961 3.30 0.41 -41.72
C ILE A 961 4.21 -0.21 -40.68
N VAL A 962 5.13 0.59 -40.14
CA VAL A 962 5.99 0.22 -39.03
C VAL A 962 5.70 1.18 -37.88
N ASP A 963 5.17 0.62 -36.80
CA ASP A 963 4.80 1.28 -35.55
C ASP A 963 5.94 1.22 -34.52
N ASP A 964 5.89 2.05 -33.48
CA ASP A 964 6.95 2.14 -32.46
C ASP A 964 7.10 0.84 -31.64
N LEU A 965 6.14 -0.07 -31.71
CA LEU A 965 6.12 -1.35 -31.01
C LEU A 965 6.50 -2.55 -31.88
N ASP A 966 6.71 -2.34 -33.18
CA ASP A 966 7.04 -3.40 -34.12
C ASP A 966 8.52 -3.82 -33.97
N PRO A 967 8.88 -5.10 -34.21
CA PRO A 967 10.26 -5.57 -34.15
C PRO A 967 11.24 -4.81 -35.04
N GLU A 968 10.74 -4.21 -36.12
CA GLU A 968 11.49 -3.40 -37.07
C GLU A 968 11.77 -1.96 -36.58
N PHE A 969 11.26 -1.59 -35.40
CA PHE A 969 11.59 -0.34 -34.72
C PHE A 969 12.74 -0.53 -33.71
N SER A 970 13.72 0.38 -33.70
CA SER A 970 14.79 0.38 -32.69
C SER A 970 15.38 1.77 -32.46
N ILE A 971 16.09 1.97 -31.34
CA ILE A 971 16.89 3.17 -31.10
C ILE A 971 18.35 2.88 -31.40
N VAL A 972 18.95 3.72 -32.23
CA VAL A 972 20.36 3.62 -32.63
C VAL A 972 21.11 4.80 -32.02
N THR A 973 22.16 4.51 -31.27
CA THR A 973 23.04 5.53 -30.69
C THR A 973 24.47 5.28 -31.19
N GLN A 974 25.17 6.32 -31.64
CA GLN A 974 26.61 6.23 -31.86
C GLN A 974 27.28 6.03 -30.50
N LEU A 975 27.78 4.80 -30.24
CA LEU A 975 28.46 4.33 -29.03
C LEU A 975 29.01 5.44 -28.11
N VAL A 976 28.20 5.85 -27.14
CA VAL A 976 28.70 6.12 -25.79
C VAL A 976 28.27 4.89 -25.00
N GLU A 977 29.24 4.17 -24.41
CA GLU A 977 28.96 3.03 -23.55
C GLU A 977 27.85 3.42 -22.55
N PRO A 978 26.74 2.66 -22.47
CA PRO A 978 25.86 2.81 -21.34
C PRO A 978 26.70 2.45 -20.14
N VAL A 979 26.86 3.42 -19.23
CA VAL A 979 27.42 3.13 -17.91
C VAL A 979 26.40 2.25 -17.21
N ASN A 980 26.47 0.94 -17.47
CA ASN A 980 25.79 -0.10 -16.71
C ASN A 980 26.42 -0.13 -15.33
N TYR A 981 26.03 0.82 -14.49
CA TYR A 981 25.99 0.61 -13.07
C TYR A 981 24.80 -0.30 -12.78
N ILE A 982 24.94 -1.61 -13.08
CA ILE A 982 24.25 -2.63 -12.28
C ILE A 982 24.95 -2.60 -10.94
N ILE A 983 24.54 -1.64 -10.13
CA ILE A 983 24.77 -1.66 -8.72
C ILE A 983 23.71 -2.63 -8.20
N GLU A 984 24.06 -3.93 -8.09
CA GLU A 984 23.51 -4.78 -7.03
C GLU A 984 24.04 -4.24 -5.68
N GLN A 985 23.66 -3.00 -5.35
CA GLN A 985 23.54 -2.62 -3.96
C GLN A 985 22.10 -2.95 -3.63
N VAL A 986 21.94 -3.70 -2.55
CA VAL A 986 20.78 -3.58 -1.68
C VAL A 986 20.73 -2.11 -1.27
N ASP A 987 20.14 -1.28 -2.12
CA ASP A 987 19.94 0.13 -1.85
C ASP A 987 18.78 0.20 -0.87
N TYR A 988 19.12 0.38 0.40
CA TYR A 988 18.18 0.48 1.50
C TYR A 988 17.23 1.69 1.37
N ARG A 989 17.48 2.58 0.38
CA ARG A 989 16.64 3.72 0.01
C ARG A 989 16.13 3.69 -1.42
N ALA A 990 16.35 2.63 -2.22
CA ALA A 990 15.75 2.58 -3.54
C ALA A 990 14.25 2.90 -3.40
N PRO A 991 13.74 3.95 -4.09
CA PRO A 991 12.30 4.11 -4.18
C PRO A 991 11.78 2.76 -4.65
N LEU A 992 10.69 2.30 -4.06
CA LEU A 992 10.16 0.97 -4.38
C LEU A 992 9.65 0.87 -5.83
N THR A 993 9.85 1.92 -6.63
CA THR A 993 9.76 1.96 -8.08
C THR A 993 11.04 1.37 -8.70
N THR A 994 10.92 0.18 -9.26
CA THR A 994 11.82 -0.28 -10.33
C THR A 994 11.69 0.70 -11.50
N ASP A 995 12.80 1.12 -12.11
CA ASP A 995 12.73 1.71 -13.43
C ASP A 995 12.03 0.70 -14.36
N GLU A 996 10.89 1.10 -14.92
CA GLU A 996 10.13 0.26 -15.85
C GLU A 996 10.64 0.53 -17.27
N TYR A 997 10.81 -0.54 -18.04
CA TYR A 997 11.22 -0.48 -19.43
C TYR A 997 10.18 -1.21 -20.27
N ASP A 998 9.96 -0.75 -21.50
CA ASP A 998 9.05 -1.34 -22.46
C ASP A 998 9.78 -1.46 -23.80
N GLN A 999 10.11 -2.71 -24.16
CA GLN A 999 10.98 -3.06 -25.30
C GLN A 999 12.32 -2.30 -25.27
N GLY A 1000 12.94 -2.17 -24.09
CA GLY A 1000 14.23 -1.53 -23.91
C GLY A 1000 14.20 0.00 -23.78
N LEU A 1001 13.05 0.65 -23.98
CA LEU A 1001 12.87 2.07 -23.69
C LEU A 1001 12.35 2.29 -22.28
N ARG A 1002 12.94 3.26 -21.57
CA ARG A 1002 12.43 3.63 -20.25
C ARG A 1002 10.99 4.14 -20.38
N VAL A 1003 10.14 3.74 -19.45
CA VAL A 1003 8.76 4.23 -19.33
C VAL A 1003 8.72 5.19 -18.16
N GLY A 1004 8.36 6.45 -18.42
CA GLY A 1004 8.23 7.43 -17.36
C GLY A 1004 8.07 8.83 -17.89
N TRP A 1005 7.28 9.64 -17.20
CA TRP A 1005 7.26 11.07 -17.42
C TRP A 1005 8.38 11.69 -16.57
N TRP A 1006 9.19 12.57 -17.17
CA TRP A 1006 10.36 13.23 -16.54
C TRP A 1006 11.62 12.38 -16.37
N SER A 1007 11.89 11.55 -17.38
CA SER A 1007 13.05 10.69 -17.48
C SER A 1007 14.13 11.32 -18.36
N ASN A 1008 15.17 11.92 -17.77
CA ASN A 1008 16.42 12.38 -18.40
C ASN A 1008 16.32 13.23 -19.68
N PHE A 1009 16.81 14.47 -19.61
CA PHE A 1009 17.08 15.30 -20.79
C PHE A 1009 18.19 14.64 -21.64
N GLY A 1010 17.82 13.76 -22.57
CA GLY A 1010 18.76 13.14 -23.53
C GLY A 1010 18.62 11.63 -23.79
N GLU A 1011 17.63 10.93 -23.22
CA GLU A 1011 17.39 9.51 -23.50
C GLU A 1011 16.01 9.28 -24.13
N TRP A 1012 15.94 8.44 -25.17
CA TRP A 1012 14.66 8.05 -25.78
C TRP A 1012 13.78 7.33 -24.75
N THR A 1013 12.56 7.82 -24.60
CA THR A 1013 11.62 7.39 -23.57
C THR A 1013 10.28 7.04 -24.22
N ARG A 1014 9.60 5.99 -23.77
CA ARG A 1014 8.28 5.59 -24.27
C ARG A 1014 7.18 6.41 -23.59
N LEU A 1015 6.22 6.89 -24.38
CA LEU A 1015 5.04 7.60 -23.90
C LEU A 1015 3.77 7.05 -24.55
N TYR A 1016 2.68 7.01 -23.78
CA TYR A 1016 1.39 6.51 -24.22
C TYR A 1016 0.41 7.66 -24.36
N HIS A 1017 -0.20 7.81 -25.53
CA HIS A 1017 -1.13 8.90 -25.79
C HIS A 1017 -2.25 8.46 -26.74
N SER A 1018 -3.48 8.88 -26.46
CA SER A 1018 -4.68 8.47 -27.22
C SER A 1018 -4.68 8.87 -28.69
N SER A 1019 -3.90 9.88 -29.07
CA SER A 1019 -3.79 10.33 -30.45
C SER A 1019 -2.66 9.69 -31.26
N SER A 1020 -1.84 8.82 -30.66
CA SER A 1020 -0.78 8.08 -31.36
C SER A 1020 -1.31 6.97 -32.25
N TYR A 1021 -0.49 6.54 -33.20
CA TYR A 1021 -0.79 5.37 -34.00
C TYR A 1021 -0.56 4.09 -33.18
N GLY A 1022 -1.10 2.99 -33.69
CA GLY A 1022 -0.85 1.65 -33.18
C GLY A 1022 -2.07 0.77 -33.31
N ARG A 1023 -1.84 -0.50 -33.68
CA ARG A 1023 -2.90 -1.49 -33.95
C ARG A 1023 -3.80 -1.73 -32.74
N TYR A 1024 -3.20 -1.78 -31.55
CA TYR A 1024 -3.91 -1.95 -30.28
C TYR A 1024 -3.48 -0.91 -29.25
N ARG A 1025 -2.17 -0.77 -29.04
CA ARG A 1025 -1.55 0.16 -28.09
C ARG A 1025 -1.22 1.46 -28.82
N ARG A 1026 -1.58 2.61 -28.25
CA ARG A 1026 -1.25 3.92 -28.81
C ARG A 1026 -0.05 4.52 -28.07
N SER A 1027 1.14 4.38 -28.64
CA SER A 1027 2.41 4.83 -28.06
C SER A 1027 3.30 5.53 -29.07
N TYR A 1028 4.32 6.21 -28.57
CA TYR A 1028 5.44 6.70 -29.37
C TYR A 1028 6.70 6.77 -28.51
N ALA A 1029 7.87 6.69 -29.13
CA ALA A 1029 9.13 7.02 -28.49
C ALA A 1029 9.40 8.52 -28.63
N TYR A 1030 9.88 9.17 -27.57
CA TYR A 1030 10.21 10.59 -27.60
C TYR A 1030 11.55 10.89 -26.96
N VAL A 1031 12.15 12.01 -27.38
CA VAL A 1031 13.37 12.54 -26.79
C VAL A 1031 13.33 14.07 -26.87
N MET A 1032 13.89 14.73 -25.85
CA MET A 1032 14.17 16.17 -25.95
C MET A 1032 15.31 16.38 -26.94
N ARG A 1033 15.34 17.52 -27.64
CA ARG A 1033 16.39 17.82 -28.63
C ARG A 1033 17.79 17.40 -28.15
N GLY A 1034 18.39 16.44 -28.84
CA GLY A 1034 19.77 15.99 -28.67
C GLY A 1034 20.75 16.69 -29.60
N ASP A 1035 21.93 16.11 -29.74
CA ASP A 1035 23.02 16.61 -30.59
C ASP A 1035 23.09 15.92 -31.97
N GLY A 1036 22.18 14.99 -32.26
CA GLY A 1036 22.15 14.18 -33.48
C GLY A 1036 22.82 12.82 -33.33
N SER A 1037 23.37 12.47 -32.16
CA SER A 1037 24.09 11.21 -31.92
C SER A 1037 23.19 9.99 -31.73
N SER A 1038 21.88 10.20 -31.53
CA SER A 1038 20.87 9.15 -31.41
C SER A 1038 19.74 9.34 -32.41
N ALA A 1039 19.14 8.24 -32.87
CA ALA A 1039 18.01 8.26 -33.80
C ALA A 1039 17.06 7.08 -33.56
N ALA A 1040 15.78 7.29 -33.82
CA ALA A 1040 14.79 6.23 -33.93
C ALA A 1040 14.82 5.65 -35.35
N ARG A 1041 14.99 4.34 -35.46
CA ARG A 1041 15.10 3.60 -36.71
C ARG A 1041 13.80 2.83 -36.98
N PHE A 1042 13.30 2.96 -38.20
CA PHE A 1042 12.21 2.17 -38.77
C PHE A 1042 12.74 1.39 -39.98
N GLU A 1043 12.75 0.06 -39.91
CA GLU A 1043 13.12 -0.83 -41.03
C GLU A 1043 11.84 -1.42 -41.66
N ALA A 1044 11.81 -1.63 -42.98
CA ALA A 1044 10.66 -2.23 -43.65
C ALA A 1044 11.07 -3.08 -44.86
N GLN A 1045 10.43 -4.25 -45.00
CA GLN A 1045 10.50 -5.08 -46.21
C GLN A 1045 9.32 -4.76 -47.13
N LEU A 1046 9.55 -3.93 -48.14
CA LEU A 1046 8.53 -3.56 -49.12
C LEU A 1046 8.21 -4.76 -50.04
N PRO A 1047 6.92 -5.03 -50.37
CA PRO A 1047 6.53 -6.15 -51.22
C PRO A 1047 7.13 -6.13 -52.63
N ARG A 1048 7.48 -4.94 -53.14
CA ARG A 1048 8.02 -4.71 -54.49
C ARG A 1048 8.77 -3.39 -54.60
N GLU A 1049 9.71 -3.34 -55.54
CA GLU A 1049 10.38 -2.11 -55.98
C GLU A 1049 9.39 -1.17 -56.70
N GLY A 1050 9.66 0.13 -56.66
CA GLY A 1050 8.85 1.14 -57.36
C GLY A 1050 8.69 2.45 -56.58
N ARG A 1051 7.66 3.23 -56.93
CA ARG A 1051 7.39 4.53 -56.31
C ARG A 1051 6.50 4.37 -55.09
N TRP A 1052 6.97 4.86 -53.96
CA TRP A 1052 6.28 4.78 -52.67
C TRP A 1052 6.11 6.18 -52.07
N LYS A 1053 4.93 6.44 -51.53
CA LYS A 1053 4.66 7.62 -50.71
C LYS A 1053 5.02 7.31 -49.26
N LEU A 1054 5.92 8.11 -48.68
CA LEU A 1054 6.32 8.02 -47.28
C LEU A 1054 5.54 9.03 -46.44
N GLU A 1055 4.94 8.56 -45.36
CA GLU A 1055 4.20 9.39 -44.40
C GLU A 1055 4.67 9.14 -42.97
N LEU A 1056 4.79 10.21 -42.20
CA LEU A 1056 5.08 10.19 -40.76
C LEU A 1056 3.79 10.46 -39.99
N TYR A 1057 3.52 9.66 -38.96
CA TYR A 1057 2.42 9.91 -38.05
C TYR A 1057 2.84 10.92 -36.97
N VAL A 1058 2.03 11.98 -36.77
CA VAL A 1058 2.29 13.04 -35.79
C VAL A 1058 1.19 13.05 -34.72
N PRO A 1059 1.50 12.71 -33.45
CA PRO A 1059 0.51 12.73 -32.38
C PRO A 1059 0.21 14.16 -31.86
N LYS A 1060 -0.94 14.32 -31.20
CA LYS A 1060 -1.41 15.60 -30.61
C LYS A 1060 -0.45 16.18 -29.55
N ALA A 1061 0.34 15.34 -28.88
CA ALA A 1061 1.21 15.74 -27.77
C ALA A 1061 2.48 16.50 -28.20
N VAL A 1062 2.72 16.71 -29.50
CA VAL A 1062 3.95 17.30 -30.04
C VAL A 1062 4.07 18.83 -29.86
N PHE A 1063 3.04 19.52 -29.33
CA PHE A 1063 3.04 20.99 -29.32
C PHE A 1063 3.60 21.64 -28.03
N ARG A 1064 4.88 22.05 -28.14
CA ARG A 1064 5.69 23.03 -27.35
C ARG A 1064 5.70 22.90 -25.81
N GLY A 1065 6.89 22.71 -25.26
CA GLY A 1065 7.17 22.79 -23.81
C GLY A 1065 6.84 24.15 -23.21
N ALA A 1066 5.65 24.28 -22.61
CA ALA A 1066 5.34 25.35 -21.67
C ALA A 1066 4.33 24.87 -20.62
N ASN A 1067 4.80 24.73 -19.38
CA ASN A 1067 4.03 24.61 -18.14
C ASN A 1067 2.83 23.63 -18.18
N TYR A 1068 3.11 22.33 -18.29
CA TYR A 1068 2.17 21.33 -17.78
C TYR A 1068 2.15 21.38 -16.26
N GLY A 1069 1.16 22.09 -15.72
CA GLY A 1069 0.78 21.99 -14.32
C GLY A 1069 0.32 20.56 -14.02
N TYR A 1070 0.74 20.05 -12.86
CA TYR A 1070 0.45 18.72 -12.30
C TYR A 1070 -1.04 18.33 -12.41
N SER A 1071 -1.45 17.57 -13.43
CA SER A 1071 -2.66 16.76 -13.38
C SER A 1071 -2.49 15.50 -14.23
N THR A 1072 -2.29 14.36 -13.57
CA THR A 1072 -2.39 13.05 -14.19
C THR A 1072 -3.87 12.68 -14.34
N SER A 1073 -4.39 12.47 -15.55
CA SER A 1073 -5.68 11.81 -15.76
C SER A 1073 -5.47 10.37 -16.24
N PHE A 1074 -6.23 9.45 -15.65
CA PHE A 1074 -6.18 8.00 -15.87
C PHE A 1074 -6.70 7.55 -17.24
N PHE A 1075 -7.37 8.45 -17.96
CA PHE A 1075 -7.85 8.32 -19.31
C PHE A 1075 -7.22 9.47 -20.10
N GLY A 1076 -6.63 9.19 -21.27
CA GLY A 1076 -5.96 10.17 -22.13
C GLY A 1076 -6.90 11.23 -22.75
N MET A 1077 -7.76 11.83 -21.93
CA MET A 1077 -8.66 12.93 -22.26
C MET A 1077 -8.11 14.22 -21.63
N GLN A 1078 -7.61 15.11 -22.48
CA GLN A 1078 -7.57 16.53 -22.17
C GLN A 1078 -8.49 17.28 -23.14
N ARG A 1079 -9.40 18.07 -22.56
CA ARG A 1079 -10.17 19.09 -23.29
C ARG A 1079 -9.27 20.24 -23.72
N GLU A 1080 -9.13 20.30 -25.03
CA GLU A 1080 -8.68 21.31 -26.01
C GLU A 1080 -8.53 22.81 -25.71
N ASN A 1081 -8.53 23.32 -24.48
CA ASN A 1081 -8.47 24.77 -24.26
C ASN A 1081 -7.08 25.37 -24.01
N PHE A 1082 -6.00 24.60 -24.14
CA PHE A 1082 -4.63 25.11 -24.01
C PHE A 1082 -3.70 24.66 -25.14
N SER A 1083 -3.99 25.07 -26.38
CA SER A 1083 -2.98 25.19 -27.45
C SER A 1083 -3.54 25.86 -28.70
N ARG A 1084 -4.04 27.09 -28.55
CA ARG A 1084 -4.07 28.07 -29.65
C ARG A 1084 -3.27 29.31 -29.29
N ARG A 1085 -2.02 29.14 -28.82
CA ARG A 1085 -1.01 30.09 -29.28
C ARG A 1085 -0.71 29.68 -30.71
N ARG A 1086 -1.31 30.40 -31.66
CA ARG A 1086 -0.85 30.46 -33.04
C ARG A 1086 0.67 30.36 -33.01
N ALA A 1087 1.25 29.37 -33.70
CA ALA A 1087 2.65 29.41 -34.07
C ALA A 1087 2.93 30.85 -34.53
N ASP A 1088 3.89 31.52 -33.90
CA ASP A 1088 4.39 32.77 -34.44
C ASP A 1088 4.90 32.41 -35.85
N PRO A 1089 4.30 32.92 -36.94
CA PRO A 1089 4.71 32.59 -38.30
C PRO A 1089 6.18 32.95 -38.59
N ASN A 1090 6.83 33.69 -37.68
CA ASN A 1090 8.22 34.10 -37.75
C ASN A 1090 9.16 33.31 -36.80
N SER A 1091 8.71 32.21 -36.19
CA SER A 1091 9.58 31.31 -35.39
C SER A 1091 10.60 30.60 -36.29
N PRO A 1092 11.90 30.58 -35.98
CA PRO A 1092 12.93 30.02 -36.86
C PRO A 1092 12.90 28.48 -36.85
N ASP A 1093 12.81 27.90 -38.06
CA ASP A 1093 13.20 26.54 -38.47
C ASP A 1093 12.76 25.37 -37.53
N GLU A 1094 11.45 25.22 -37.28
CA GLU A 1094 10.89 24.09 -36.50
C GLU A 1094 10.70 22.85 -37.40
N HIS A 1095 11.70 21.97 -37.46
CA HIS A 1095 11.65 20.74 -38.26
C HIS A 1095 12.27 19.53 -37.54
N TYR A 1096 11.82 18.34 -37.93
CA TYR A 1096 12.48 17.06 -37.66
C TYR A 1096 13.46 16.71 -38.78
N THR A 1097 14.52 15.97 -38.46
CA THR A 1097 15.49 15.48 -39.45
C THR A 1097 15.32 13.98 -39.65
N LEU A 1098 14.97 13.57 -40.88
CA LEU A 1098 14.83 12.17 -41.26
C LEU A 1098 15.92 11.79 -42.27
N HIS A 1099 16.59 10.67 -42.06
CA HIS A 1099 17.49 10.05 -43.04
C HIS A 1099 16.82 8.81 -43.62
N ILE A 1100 16.60 8.79 -44.93
CA ILE A 1100 15.92 7.71 -45.65
C ILE A 1100 16.96 6.93 -46.44
N ARG A 1101 17.00 5.61 -46.27
CA ARG A 1101 17.92 4.71 -46.99
C ARG A 1101 17.19 3.56 -47.70
N ASN A 1102 17.69 3.17 -48.86
CA ASN A 1102 17.21 2.03 -49.63
C ASN A 1102 18.32 1.54 -50.59
N GLY A 1103 18.99 0.43 -50.28
CA GLY A 1103 20.18 0.00 -51.05
C GLY A 1103 21.29 1.06 -51.01
N ASP A 1104 21.76 1.52 -52.17
CA ASP A 1104 22.77 2.59 -52.30
C ASP A 1104 22.17 4.01 -52.20
N PHE A 1105 20.84 4.15 -52.12
CA PHE A 1105 20.16 5.43 -51.99
C PHE A 1105 20.14 5.89 -50.53
N GLU A 1106 20.62 7.11 -50.26
CA GLU A 1106 20.55 7.79 -48.96
C GLU A 1106 20.16 9.26 -49.16
N ARG A 1107 19.14 9.74 -48.43
CA ARG A 1107 18.65 11.12 -48.52
C ARG A 1107 18.21 11.65 -47.16
N THR A 1108 18.55 12.90 -46.85
CA THR A 1108 18.12 13.59 -45.62
C THR A 1108 17.00 14.57 -45.94
N GLU A 1109 15.88 14.45 -45.22
CA GLU A 1109 14.71 15.31 -45.33
C GLU A 1109 14.47 16.11 -44.05
N LYS A 1110 14.00 17.36 -44.24
CA LYS A 1110 13.55 18.23 -43.15
C LYS A 1110 12.03 18.24 -43.12
N PHE A 1111 11.43 17.58 -42.14
CA PHE A 1111 9.98 17.53 -41.98
C PHE A 1111 9.49 18.71 -41.14
N ASP A 1112 8.67 19.59 -41.74
CA ASP A 1112 8.12 20.78 -41.10
C ASP A 1112 7.05 20.42 -40.07
N ILE A 1113 7.47 20.32 -38.81
CA ILE A 1113 6.59 19.95 -37.70
C ILE A 1113 5.65 21.09 -37.30
N ALA A 1114 5.99 22.36 -37.62
CA ALA A 1114 5.15 23.50 -37.27
C ALA A 1114 3.83 23.54 -38.05
N ASN A 1115 3.81 22.98 -39.27
CA ASN A 1115 2.61 22.92 -40.12
C ASN A 1115 2.00 21.52 -40.23
N ALA A 1116 2.55 20.52 -39.54
CA ALA A 1116 2.01 19.16 -39.53
C ALA A 1116 0.61 19.11 -38.88
N LYS A 1117 -0.28 18.30 -39.45
CA LYS A 1117 -1.58 17.98 -38.85
C LYS A 1117 -1.44 16.79 -37.91
N ILE A 1118 -2.36 16.64 -36.97
CA ILE A 1118 -2.45 15.40 -36.18
C ILE A 1118 -2.78 14.25 -37.14
N GLY A 1119 -2.06 13.12 -37.03
CA GLY A 1119 -2.23 11.96 -37.89
C GLY A 1119 -1.15 11.83 -38.97
N TRP A 1120 -1.50 11.20 -40.09
CA TRP A 1120 -0.56 10.93 -41.20
C TRP A 1120 -0.22 12.19 -41.99
N ASN A 1121 1.07 12.49 -42.12
CA ASN A 1121 1.59 13.62 -42.90
C ASN A 1121 2.60 13.13 -43.93
N ALA A 1122 2.52 13.64 -45.16
CA ALA A 1122 3.47 13.31 -46.21
C ALA A 1122 4.88 13.83 -45.88
N VAL A 1123 5.86 12.93 -45.88
CA VAL A 1123 7.29 13.27 -45.88
C VAL A 1123 7.75 13.52 -47.31
N GLY A 1124 7.34 12.65 -48.23
CA GLY A 1124 7.67 12.77 -49.66
C GLY A 1124 7.33 11.51 -50.45
N GLU A 1125 7.58 11.55 -51.76
CA GLU A 1125 7.52 10.39 -52.65
C GLU A 1125 8.94 10.00 -53.06
N PHE A 1126 9.24 8.71 -52.95
CA PHE A 1126 10.57 8.15 -53.20
C PHE A 1126 10.48 6.96 -54.14
N GLU A 1127 11.48 6.82 -55.00
CA GLU A 1127 11.63 5.67 -55.89
C GLU A 1127 12.63 4.70 -55.26
N PHE A 1128 12.13 3.55 -54.81
CA PHE A 1128 12.92 2.54 -54.13
C PHE A 1128 13.31 1.42 -55.10
N SER A 1129 14.62 1.22 -55.27
CA SER A 1129 15.23 0.21 -56.13
C SER A 1129 15.59 -1.08 -55.40
N SER A 1130 15.26 -1.16 -54.11
CA SER A 1130 15.37 -2.35 -53.28
C SER A 1130 14.09 -2.50 -52.46
N THR A 1131 13.78 -3.72 -52.03
CA THR A 1131 12.71 -4.00 -51.08
C THR A 1131 13.06 -3.56 -49.65
N ASP A 1132 14.33 -3.33 -49.34
CA ASP A 1132 14.77 -3.02 -47.97
C ASP A 1132 14.81 -1.50 -47.77
N ALA A 1133 13.88 -0.95 -46.99
CA ALA A 1133 13.81 0.49 -46.69
C ALA A 1133 14.12 0.76 -45.23
N GLU A 1134 14.88 1.83 -44.95
CA GLU A 1134 15.20 2.30 -43.61
C GLU A 1134 14.88 3.80 -43.49
N VAL A 1135 14.28 4.22 -42.38
CA VAL A 1135 14.10 5.62 -42.02
C VAL A 1135 14.67 5.85 -40.62
N LEU A 1136 15.60 6.80 -40.49
CA LEU A 1136 16.19 7.25 -39.22
C LEU A 1136 15.68 8.64 -38.87
N LEU A 1137 14.90 8.76 -37.81
CA LEU A 1137 14.48 10.02 -37.23
C LEU A 1137 15.48 10.45 -36.14
N SER A 1138 16.28 11.47 -36.41
CA SER A 1138 17.31 11.97 -35.48
C SER A 1138 16.70 12.64 -34.25
N ASP A 1139 17.36 12.50 -33.09
CA ASP A 1139 17.05 13.26 -31.87
C ASP A 1139 17.31 14.78 -32.00
N TRP A 1140 17.94 15.24 -33.10
CA TRP A 1140 18.15 16.65 -33.38
C TRP A 1140 16.93 17.28 -34.08
N ALA A 1141 16.48 18.40 -33.52
CA ALA A 1141 15.45 19.27 -34.09
C ALA A 1141 15.99 20.70 -34.26
N GLY A 1142 15.37 21.47 -35.17
CA GLY A 1142 15.83 22.83 -35.48
C GLY A 1142 15.72 23.84 -34.32
N HIS A 1143 14.89 23.56 -33.30
CA HIS A 1143 14.69 24.43 -32.13
C HIS A 1143 14.82 23.66 -30.79
N GLN A 1144 15.38 24.30 -29.76
CA GLN A 1144 15.73 23.67 -28.47
C GLN A 1144 14.54 23.19 -27.63
N ASP A 1145 13.36 23.80 -27.83
CA ASP A 1145 12.13 23.47 -27.10
C ASP A 1145 11.25 22.43 -27.82
N ILE A 1146 11.77 21.84 -28.92
CA ILE A 1146 11.06 20.79 -29.68
C ILE A 1146 11.38 19.43 -29.09
N MET A 1147 10.33 18.66 -28.83
CA MET A 1147 10.38 17.24 -28.55
C MET A 1147 10.30 16.48 -29.87
N VAL A 1148 11.25 15.58 -30.12
CA VAL A 1148 11.21 14.67 -31.28
C VAL A 1148 10.38 13.45 -30.90
N CYS A 1149 9.41 13.09 -31.73
CA CYS A 1149 8.50 11.97 -31.50
C CYS A 1149 8.55 10.98 -32.67
N ALA A 1150 8.85 9.73 -32.37
CA ALA A 1150 8.87 8.60 -33.29
C ALA A 1150 7.67 7.70 -32.98
N ASP A 1151 6.60 7.84 -33.78
CA ASP A 1151 5.33 7.13 -33.63
C ASP A 1151 5.24 6.02 -34.68
N ALA A 1152 4.88 6.35 -35.94
CA ALA A 1152 4.83 5.37 -37.01
C ALA A 1152 5.22 5.95 -38.39
N ILE A 1153 5.71 5.07 -39.27
CA ILE A 1153 6.00 5.36 -40.67
C ILE A 1153 5.12 4.49 -41.58
N ARG A 1154 4.50 5.12 -42.59
CA ARG A 1154 3.69 4.43 -43.61
C ARG A 1154 4.30 4.57 -45.00
N TRP A 1155 4.37 3.45 -45.70
CA TRP A 1155 4.69 3.35 -47.11
C TRP A 1155 3.43 2.93 -47.88
N THR A 1156 2.98 3.78 -48.80
CA THR A 1156 1.86 3.48 -49.71
C THR A 1156 2.37 3.37 -51.14
N PHE A 1157 2.11 2.24 -51.82
CA PHE A 1157 2.55 2.07 -53.20
C PHE A 1157 1.78 3.02 -54.11
N ILE A 1158 2.49 3.70 -55.01
CA ILE A 1158 1.88 4.55 -56.03
C ILE A 1158 1.92 3.77 -57.34
N GLU A 1159 0.77 3.26 -57.78
CA GLU A 1159 0.65 2.70 -59.12
C GLU A 1159 0.97 3.78 -60.16
N SER A 1160 1.97 3.53 -61.02
CA SER A 1160 2.27 4.40 -62.14
C SER A 1160 1.05 4.46 -63.08
N GLN A 1161 0.45 5.64 -63.23
CA GLN A 1161 -0.54 5.89 -64.29
C GLN A 1161 0.08 5.80 -65.69
#